data_AF-A0AAV5Y4V9-F1
#
_entry.id   AF-A0AAV5Y4V9-F1
#
_cell.length_a   1.000
_cell.length_b   1.000
_cell.length_c   1.000
_cell.angle_alpha   90.00
_cell.angle_beta   90.00
_cell.angle_gamma   90.00
#
_symmetry.space_group_name_H-M   'P 1'
#
loop_
_entity.id
_entity.type
_entity.pdbx_description
1 polymer ?
#
loop_
_entity_poly.entity_id
_entity_poly.type
_entity_poly.pdbx_seq_one_letter_code
_entity_poly.pdbx_strand_id
1 'polypeptide(L)'
;MTRLSIRLLGGLRVERAGGVPLLVRRRKARALLAYLALRPGSEYSRESLAALLWPDMADEHARHNLRQALLALRQTLAMERDPFGGDGEVVALDPGAVTVDVPSFERCARAGTPDALREAASLYRGDLLEGFSIDEGPFESWLAGERQRLRELALAVLDRLLSVEMATGALERAVQTGVRLVALDPLRESTHRSLMVLYARQGRRTAALRQYQMCADALGRELAVKPEPATTELYQQVLQRHVPGPAATTAVAATPEAPAAPITRYAKSGDLNVAYQCVGEGPLDLVLVPGWVSNVECFWEEPRVARFLRRLASFARLIIFDKRGTGLSDRVPESAVPTLEQRMDDLRAVMDAAGSKRAVLVGYSEGGPMCALFAATYPARTAGLVMIGSYPRIIQDPGFPWGYTVDAYRERIEALGRDWGGPITLDRRAPSVMHDQAFVHWWGRFLRMGASPGAAMALSRLNLDLDVRHVLSAIRVPTLLLHAVGDQTIDVECSRYMAARIPHARYVELPGEDHLPWLSDADTIVEEIARFAATPDTPAEPDHLLVTVMAVELAPAPSGDAPRLGREARYQELVRVDTVRFRGRLLVTTGPTVLAAFDGPARAVRCARAIVDDLGRAGMTARAGLHTGECEVRPDGLCGAAVDAARRIAAGARGGEVVVSSTVKDLVAGAAIDFRPRTATR
;
A
#
# COMPACT_ATOMS: atom_id res chain seq x y z
N MET A 1 -12.18 -34.01 -32.00
CA MET A 1 -11.95 -32.80 -32.80
C MET A 1 -10.45 -32.55 -32.86
N THR A 2 -9.88 -32.51 -34.05
CA THR A 2 -8.45 -32.25 -34.27
C THR A 2 -8.15 -30.80 -33.93
N ARG A 3 -7.25 -30.55 -32.96
CA ARG A 3 -6.77 -29.21 -32.60
C ARG A 3 -5.44 -28.90 -33.29
N LEU A 4 -5.21 -27.64 -33.60
CA LEU A 4 -3.91 -27.14 -34.05
C LEU A 4 -3.04 -26.78 -32.85
N SER A 5 -1.77 -27.19 -32.87
CA SER A 5 -0.76 -26.72 -31.93
C SER A 5 0.01 -25.56 -32.54
N ILE A 6 -0.08 -24.38 -31.92
CA ILE A 6 0.64 -23.18 -32.34
C ILE A 6 1.69 -22.85 -31.28
N ARG A 7 2.93 -22.72 -31.71
CA ARG A 7 4.05 -22.32 -30.85
C ARG A 7 4.55 -20.96 -31.28
N LEU A 8 4.55 -20.02 -30.34
CA LEU A 8 4.96 -18.63 -30.52
C LEU A 8 6.17 -18.26 -29.67
N LEU A 9 6.45 -18.99 -28.58
CA LEU A 9 7.64 -18.76 -27.73
C LEU A 9 8.87 -19.43 -28.39
N GLY A 10 9.69 -18.60 -29.03
CA GLY A 10 10.66 -18.96 -30.05
C GLY A 10 10.12 -18.64 -31.46
N GLY A 11 10.55 -19.38 -32.48
CA GLY A 11 10.01 -19.21 -33.83
C GLY A 11 8.56 -19.72 -33.99
N LEU A 12 7.78 -19.10 -34.89
CA LEU A 12 6.41 -19.56 -35.20
C LEU A 12 6.41 -20.99 -35.76
N ARG A 13 5.71 -21.90 -35.08
CA ARG A 13 5.41 -23.25 -35.59
C ARG A 13 3.93 -23.55 -35.48
N VAL A 14 3.38 -24.19 -36.50
CA VAL A 14 1.99 -24.62 -36.55
C VAL A 14 1.97 -26.10 -36.90
N GLU A 15 1.31 -26.92 -36.09
CA GLU A 15 1.26 -28.37 -36.25
C GLU A 15 -0.19 -28.86 -36.17
N ARG A 16 -0.55 -29.85 -37.00
CA ARG A 16 -1.81 -30.60 -36.84
C ARG A 16 -1.66 -31.69 -35.77
N ALA A 17 -2.80 -32.24 -35.33
CA ALA A 17 -2.82 -33.45 -34.52
C ALA A 17 -1.93 -34.55 -35.14
N GLY A 18 -1.07 -35.17 -34.32
CA GLY A 18 -0.03 -36.10 -34.77
C GLY A 18 1.32 -35.45 -35.11
N GLY A 19 1.47 -34.13 -34.94
CA GLY A 19 2.77 -33.43 -35.05
C GLY A 19 3.18 -33.05 -36.48
N VAL A 20 2.25 -33.10 -37.44
CA VAL A 20 2.53 -32.75 -38.85
C VAL A 20 2.70 -31.22 -38.99
N PRO A 21 3.87 -30.71 -39.40
CA PRO A 21 4.11 -29.27 -39.50
C PRO A 21 3.36 -28.67 -40.71
N LEU A 22 2.76 -27.50 -40.50
CA LEU A 22 2.09 -26.69 -41.52
C LEU A 22 2.91 -25.44 -41.83
N LEU A 23 3.23 -25.24 -43.11
CA LEU A 23 4.01 -24.10 -43.56
C LEU A 23 3.11 -22.97 -44.08
N VAL A 24 2.91 -21.95 -43.27
CA VAL A 24 2.27 -20.69 -43.71
C VAL A 24 3.30 -19.87 -44.49
N ARG A 25 3.26 -19.94 -45.83
CA ARG A 25 4.28 -19.33 -46.70
C ARG A 25 4.34 -17.79 -46.59
N ARG A 26 3.17 -17.13 -46.63
CA ARG A 26 3.10 -15.65 -46.65
C ARG A 26 3.48 -15.06 -45.29
N ARG A 27 4.41 -14.09 -45.27
CA ARG A 27 4.88 -13.43 -44.02
C ARG A 27 3.75 -12.71 -43.29
N LYS A 28 2.96 -11.87 -43.96
CA LYS A 28 1.83 -11.15 -43.31
C LYS A 28 0.71 -12.09 -42.84
N ALA A 29 0.52 -13.25 -43.47
CA ALA A 29 -0.39 -14.28 -42.96
C ALA A 29 0.14 -14.93 -41.68
N ARG A 30 1.46 -15.17 -41.58
CA ARG A 30 2.11 -15.62 -40.33
C ARG A 30 1.95 -14.60 -39.20
N ALA A 31 2.16 -13.32 -39.51
CA ALA A 31 1.98 -12.22 -38.57
C ALA A 31 0.54 -12.15 -38.05
N LEU A 32 -0.45 -12.21 -38.95
CA LEU A 32 -1.87 -12.25 -38.60
C LEU A 32 -2.21 -13.44 -37.70
N LEU A 33 -1.76 -14.65 -38.07
CA LEU A 33 -2.01 -15.84 -37.27
C LEU A 33 -1.39 -15.73 -35.87
N ALA A 34 -0.16 -15.23 -35.76
CA ALA A 34 0.51 -15.06 -34.48
C ALA A 34 -0.19 -14.01 -33.59
N TYR A 35 -0.64 -12.89 -34.19
CA TYR A 35 -1.40 -11.86 -33.49
C TYR A 35 -2.69 -12.41 -32.89
N LEU A 36 -3.48 -13.12 -33.69
CA LEU A 36 -4.73 -13.76 -33.23
C LEU A 36 -4.48 -14.89 -32.23
N ALA A 37 -3.40 -15.66 -32.41
CA ALA A 37 -3.06 -16.78 -31.54
C ALA A 37 -2.54 -16.34 -30.17
N LEU A 38 -2.09 -15.10 -30.00
CA LEU A 38 -1.66 -14.60 -28.70
C LEU A 38 -2.80 -14.59 -27.67
N ARG A 39 -4.04 -14.32 -28.13
CA ARG A 39 -5.26 -14.34 -27.31
C ARG A 39 -6.41 -15.03 -28.07
N PRO A 40 -6.42 -16.37 -28.13
CA PRO A 40 -7.51 -17.10 -28.78
C PRO A 40 -8.86 -16.77 -28.12
N GLY A 41 -9.88 -16.53 -28.92
CA GLY A 41 -11.22 -16.09 -28.49
C GLY A 41 -11.41 -14.57 -28.40
N SER A 42 -10.35 -13.75 -28.52
CA SER A 42 -10.51 -12.30 -28.66
C SER A 42 -10.97 -11.92 -30.07
N GLU A 43 -11.92 -11.00 -30.15
CA GLU A 43 -12.45 -10.43 -31.39
C GLU A 43 -11.70 -9.15 -31.75
N TYR A 44 -11.25 -9.06 -33.00
CA TYR A 44 -10.52 -7.91 -33.53
C TYR A 44 -11.23 -7.36 -34.77
N SER A 45 -11.38 -6.04 -34.86
CA SER A 45 -11.98 -5.43 -36.06
C SER A 45 -11.07 -5.62 -37.27
N ARG A 46 -11.67 -5.84 -38.44
CA ARG A 46 -10.92 -5.96 -39.70
C ARG A 46 -10.11 -4.70 -40.02
N GLU A 47 -10.65 -3.54 -39.67
CA GLU A 47 -9.95 -2.25 -39.78
C GLU A 47 -8.67 -2.24 -38.94
N SER A 48 -8.73 -2.64 -37.67
CA SER A 48 -7.55 -2.67 -36.79
C SER A 48 -6.46 -3.63 -37.28
N LEU A 49 -6.87 -4.83 -37.74
CA LEU A 49 -5.94 -5.82 -38.29
C LEU A 49 -5.32 -5.36 -39.62
N ALA A 50 -6.10 -4.63 -40.43
CA ALA A 50 -5.62 -4.04 -41.67
C ALA A 50 -4.59 -2.94 -41.40
N ALA A 51 -4.89 -2.01 -40.50
CA ALA A 51 -3.97 -0.94 -40.08
C ALA A 51 -2.69 -1.48 -39.43
N LEU A 52 -2.77 -2.59 -38.69
CA LEU A 52 -1.61 -3.22 -38.06
C LEU A 52 -0.61 -3.80 -39.08
N LEU A 53 -1.11 -4.45 -40.12
CA LEU A 53 -0.29 -5.23 -41.07
C LEU A 53 -0.03 -4.51 -42.39
N TRP A 54 -0.78 -3.45 -42.69
CA TRP A 54 -0.73 -2.67 -43.92
C TRP A 54 -1.04 -1.18 -43.68
N PRO A 55 -0.24 -0.49 -42.85
CA PRO A 55 -0.49 0.91 -42.44
C PRO A 55 -0.49 1.91 -43.60
N ASP A 56 0.35 1.69 -44.62
CA ASP A 56 0.57 2.67 -45.71
C ASP A 56 -0.36 2.49 -46.91
N MET A 57 -1.42 1.68 -46.78
CA MET A 57 -2.39 1.46 -47.85
C MET A 57 -3.74 2.09 -47.54
N ALA A 58 -4.39 2.56 -48.60
CA ALA A 58 -5.80 2.93 -48.53
C ALA A 58 -6.62 1.75 -47.96
N ASP A 59 -7.56 2.07 -47.08
CA ASP A 59 -8.27 1.11 -46.25
C ASP A 59 -8.97 0.00 -47.07
N GLU A 60 -9.57 0.32 -48.23
CA GLU A 60 -10.16 -0.69 -49.13
C GLU A 60 -9.15 -1.75 -49.59
N HIS A 61 -7.92 -1.33 -49.95
CA HIS A 61 -6.84 -2.23 -50.38
C HIS A 61 -6.26 -3.01 -49.19
N ALA A 62 -6.13 -2.37 -48.02
CA ALA A 62 -5.67 -3.03 -46.80
C ALA A 62 -6.65 -4.13 -46.35
N ARG A 63 -7.97 -3.86 -46.37
CA ARG A 63 -9.02 -4.85 -46.09
C ARG A 63 -9.05 -5.96 -47.16
N HIS A 64 -8.81 -5.65 -48.43
CA HIS A 64 -8.66 -6.68 -49.47
C HIS A 64 -7.51 -7.64 -49.15
N ASN A 65 -6.35 -7.09 -48.77
CA ASN A 65 -5.18 -7.90 -48.41
C ASN A 65 -5.40 -8.73 -47.15
N LEU A 66 -6.13 -8.20 -46.16
CA LEU A 66 -6.57 -8.96 -44.98
C LEU A 66 -7.44 -10.17 -45.38
N ARG A 67 -8.41 -9.98 -46.29
CA ARG A 67 -9.24 -11.08 -46.81
C ARG A 67 -8.38 -12.16 -47.48
N GLN A 68 -7.41 -11.76 -48.30
CA GLN A 68 -6.49 -12.70 -48.97
C GLN A 68 -5.58 -13.43 -47.97
N ALA A 69 -5.12 -12.75 -46.90
CA ALA A 69 -4.33 -13.38 -45.86
C ALA A 69 -5.13 -14.43 -45.06
N LEU A 70 -6.37 -14.12 -44.69
CA LEU A 70 -7.29 -15.06 -44.03
C LEU A 70 -7.63 -16.25 -44.93
N LEU A 71 -7.89 -16.01 -46.22
CA LEU A 71 -8.12 -17.09 -47.18
C LEU A 71 -6.90 -18.03 -47.28
N ALA A 72 -5.70 -17.47 -47.38
CA ALA A 72 -4.46 -18.25 -47.41
C ALA A 72 -4.25 -19.06 -46.12
N LEU A 73 -4.60 -18.50 -44.95
CA LEU A 73 -4.56 -19.23 -43.68
C LEU A 73 -5.56 -20.38 -43.68
N ARG A 74 -6.82 -20.17 -44.07
CA ARG A 74 -7.84 -21.22 -44.17
C ARG A 74 -7.41 -22.38 -45.06
N GLN A 75 -6.86 -22.07 -46.24
CA GLN A 75 -6.33 -23.07 -47.16
C GLN A 75 -5.15 -23.84 -46.59
N THR A 76 -4.25 -23.17 -45.87
CA THR A 76 -3.06 -23.80 -45.27
C THR A 76 -3.43 -24.69 -44.08
N LEU A 77 -4.32 -24.20 -43.21
CA LEU A 77 -4.74 -24.92 -42.01
C LEU A 77 -5.64 -26.11 -42.38
N ALA A 78 -6.51 -25.94 -43.39
CA ALA A 78 -7.46 -26.92 -43.93
C ALA A 78 -8.13 -27.78 -42.85
N MET A 79 -8.79 -27.08 -41.91
CA MET A 79 -9.53 -27.68 -40.80
C MET A 79 -10.97 -27.97 -41.22
N GLU A 80 -11.60 -29.02 -40.67
CA GLU A 80 -13.00 -29.37 -40.95
C GLU A 80 -13.99 -28.26 -40.57
N ARG A 81 -13.66 -27.50 -39.51
CA ARG A 81 -14.35 -26.26 -39.12
C ARG A 81 -13.40 -25.08 -39.32
N ASP A 82 -13.93 -23.96 -39.81
CA ASP A 82 -13.14 -22.73 -39.95
C ASP A 82 -12.62 -22.30 -38.57
N PRO A 83 -11.28 -22.25 -38.36
CA PRO A 83 -10.73 -21.84 -37.07
C PRO A 83 -10.86 -20.32 -36.86
N PHE A 84 -11.22 -19.55 -37.90
CA PHE A 84 -11.45 -18.12 -37.81
C PHE A 84 -12.94 -17.83 -37.71
N GLY A 85 -13.37 -17.40 -36.52
CA GLY A 85 -14.72 -16.91 -36.27
C GLY A 85 -14.83 -15.39 -36.43
N GLY A 86 -16.00 -14.86 -36.09
CA GLY A 86 -16.36 -13.44 -36.25
C GLY A 86 -17.44 -13.23 -37.31
N ASP A 87 -18.03 -12.04 -37.33
CA ASP A 87 -19.03 -11.64 -38.31
C ASP A 87 -18.37 -10.99 -39.56
N GLY A 88 -19.14 -10.23 -40.35
CA GLY A 88 -18.62 -9.49 -41.49
C GLY A 88 -17.52 -8.46 -41.13
N GLU A 89 -17.47 -8.00 -39.88
CA GLU A 89 -16.67 -6.86 -39.42
C GLU A 89 -15.52 -7.25 -38.49
N VAL A 90 -15.67 -8.33 -37.72
CA VAL A 90 -14.63 -8.81 -36.77
C VAL A 90 -14.03 -10.16 -37.17
N VAL A 91 -12.84 -10.45 -36.63
CA VAL A 91 -12.11 -11.71 -36.80
C VAL A 91 -11.64 -12.19 -35.44
N ALA A 92 -11.88 -13.46 -35.13
CA ALA A 92 -11.39 -14.13 -33.93
C ALA A 92 -10.81 -15.50 -34.28
N LEU A 93 -9.87 -15.99 -33.47
CA LEU A 93 -9.38 -17.36 -33.56
C LEU A 93 -10.09 -18.23 -32.51
N ASP A 94 -10.78 -19.29 -32.94
CA ASP A 94 -11.54 -20.16 -32.04
C ASP A 94 -10.61 -20.87 -31.02
N PRO A 95 -10.76 -20.61 -29.70
CA PRO A 95 -9.96 -21.26 -28.68
C PRO A 95 -10.18 -22.78 -28.61
N GLY A 96 -11.33 -23.28 -29.08
CA GLY A 96 -11.61 -24.71 -29.18
C GLY A 96 -10.82 -25.41 -30.28
N ALA A 97 -10.42 -24.68 -31.32
CA ALA A 97 -9.71 -25.19 -32.50
C ALA A 97 -8.18 -25.21 -32.33
N VAL A 98 -7.64 -24.47 -31.35
CA VAL A 98 -6.19 -24.29 -31.18
C VAL A 98 -5.69 -24.58 -29.77
N THR A 99 -4.41 -24.88 -29.65
CA THR A 99 -3.66 -24.91 -28.40
C THR A 99 -2.41 -24.07 -28.62
N VAL A 100 -2.23 -23.03 -27.82
CA VAL A 100 -1.14 -22.06 -27.98
C VAL A 100 -0.25 -22.08 -26.75
N ASP A 101 1.07 -22.05 -26.96
CA ASP A 101 2.05 -22.10 -25.86
C ASP A 101 2.04 -20.83 -24.99
N VAL A 102 1.80 -19.64 -25.54
CA VAL A 102 1.77 -18.39 -24.76
C VAL A 102 0.68 -18.36 -23.66
N PRO A 103 -0.62 -18.58 -23.95
CA PRO A 103 -1.63 -18.63 -22.89
C PRO A 103 -1.40 -19.77 -21.87
N SER A 104 -0.76 -20.86 -22.31
CA SER A 104 -0.40 -21.96 -21.42
C SER A 104 0.74 -21.57 -20.48
N PHE A 105 1.78 -20.92 -21.03
CA PHE A 105 2.90 -20.36 -20.29
C PHE A 105 2.42 -19.34 -19.24
N GLU A 106 1.54 -18.40 -19.61
CA GLU A 106 1.00 -17.40 -18.69
C GLU A 106 0.17 -18.03 -17.56
N ARG A 107 -0.61 -19.08 -17.87
CA ARG A 107 -1.40 -19.82 -16.87
C ARG A 107 -0.49 -20.54 -15.88
N CYS A 108 0.52 -21.25 -16.37
CA CYS A 108 1.48 -21.97 -15.55
C CYS A 108 2.33 -21.00 -14.69
N ALA A 109 2.74 -19.86 -15.26
CA ALA A 109 3.44 -18.80 -14.55
C ALA A 109 2.59 -18.22 -13.40
N ARG A 110 1.29 -18.04 -13.61
CA ARG A 110 0.34 -17.55 -12.58
C ARG A 110 0.10 -18.57 -11.47
N ALA A 111 0.02 -19.86 -11.80
CA ALA A 111 -0.21 -20.92 -10.82
C ALA A 111 0.93 -21.03 -9.80
N GLY A 112 2.19 -20.81 -10.23
CA GLY A 112 3.32 -20.65 -9.32
C GLY A 112 3.78 -21.90 -8.54
N THR A 113 3.13 -23.05 -8.72
CA THR A 113 3.56 -24.32 -8.12
C THR A 113 4.84 -24.84 -8.77
N PRO A 114 5.67 -25.66 -8.10
CA PRO A 114 6.91 -26.18 -8.69
C PRO A 114 6.71 -26.91 -10.02
N ASP A 115 5.64 -27.71 -10.15
CA ASP A 115 5.29 -28.38 -11.40
C ASP A 115 4.88 -27.39 -12.50
N ALA A 116 4.06 -26.39 -12.16
CA ALA A 116 3.64 -25.37 -13.10
C ALA A 116 4.82 -24.49 -13.55
N LEU A 117 5.75 -24.15 -12.64
CA LEU A 117 6.96 -23.40 -12.99
C LEU A 117 7.86 -24.20 -13.94
N ARG A 118 8.02 -25.51 -13.72
CA ARG A 118 8.75 -26.40 -14.64
C ARG A 118 8.08 -26.46 -16.01
N GLU A 119 6.76 -26.59 -16.05
CA GLU A 119 6.00 -26.58 -17.29
C GLU A 119 6.15 -25.24 -18.03
N ALA A 120 5.96 -24.11 -17.34
CA ALA A 120 6.15 -22.77 -17.90
C ALA A 120 7.57 -22.59 -18.46
N ALA A 121 8.59 -22.99 -17.70
CA ALA A 121 9.97 -22.95 -18.15
C ALA A 121 10.21 -23.84 -19.39
N SER A 122 9.49 -24.95 -19.56
CA SER A 122 9.60 -25.80 -20.75
C SER A 122 8.92 -25.20 -22.00
N LEU A 123 7.87 -24.39 -21.79
CA LEU A 123 7.14 -23.71 -22.85
C LEU A 123 7.92 -22.53 -23.42
N TYR A 124 8.64 -21.78 -22.58
CA TYR A 124 9.47 -20.64 -23.00
C TYR A 124 10.80 -21.11 -23.61
N ARG A 125 10.85 -21.24 -24.94
CA ARG A 125 12.04 -21.71 -25.69
C ARG A 125 12.89 -20.61 -26.31
N GLY A 126 12.38 -19.39 -26.32
CA GLY A 126 12.96 -18.23 -26.98
C GLY A 126 11.96 -17.08 -26.95
N ASP A 127 12.38 -15.92 -27.46
CA ASP A 127 11.51 -14.75 -27.50
C ASP A 127 10.30 -14.97 -28.40
N LEU A 128 9.22 -14.23 -28.15
CA LEU A 128 8.02 -14.29 -28.98
C LEU A 128 8.36 -14.06 -30.46
N LEU A 129 8.03 -15.03 -31.32
CA LEU A 129 8.34 -15.00 -32.75
C LEU A 129 9.82 -14.69 -33.04
N GLU A 130 10.75 -15.32 -32.33
CA GLU A 130 12.19 -15.12 -32.51
C GLU A 130 12.60 -15.23 -33.99
N GLY A 131 13.36 -14.24 -34.47
CA GLY A 131 13.82 -14.14 -35.86
C GLY A 131 12.76 -13.75 -36.89
N PHE A 132 11.55 -13.36 -36.46
CA PHE A 132 10.48 -12.90 -37.35
C PHE A 132 10.34 -11.37 -37.34
N SER A 133 10.22 -10.78 -38.54
CA SER A 133 9.88 -9.38 -38.83
C SER A 133 9.04 -9.32 -40.10
N ILE A 134 8.17 -8.33 -40.20
CA ILE A 134 7.48 -7.96 -41.45
C ILE A 134 7.75 -6.52 -41.90
N ASP A 135 8.62 -5.79 -41.17
CA ASP A 135 9.03 -4.41 -41.47
C ASP A 135 7.85 -3.41 -41.52
N GLU A 136 6.81 -3.66 -40.73
CA GLU A 136 5.63 -2.78 -40.60
C GLU A 136 5.62 -2.13 -39.21
N GLY A 137 5.73 -0.80 -39.15
CA GLY A 137 5.93 -0.04 -37.91
C GLY A 137 4.96 -0.39 -36.76
N PRO A 138 3.64 -0.43 -36.98
CA PRO A 138 2.68 -0.80 -35.94
C PRO A 138 2.84 -2.24 -35.44
N PHE A 139 3.10 -3.19 -36.34
CA PHE A 139 3.29 -4.59 -35.96
C PHE A 139 4.61 -4.80 -35.21
N GLU A 140 5.71 -4.20 -35.67
CA GLU A 140 7.00 -4.30 -34.99
C GLU A 140 6.96 -3.68 -33.58
N SER A 141 6.26 -2.56 -33.44
CA SER A 141 6.04 -1.90 -32.14
C SER A 141 5.23 -2.79 -31.18
N TRP A 142 4.15 -3.40 -31.67
CA TRP A 142 3.37 -4.38 -30.91
C TRP A 142 4.21 -5.60 -30.51
N LEU A 143 4.97 -6.16 -31.47
CA LEU A 143 5.79 -7.35 -31.26
C LEU A 143 6.91 -7.09 -30.25
N ALA A 144 7.55 -5.92 -30.29
CA ALA A 144 8.57 -5.51 -29.32
C ALA A 144 7.99 -5.45 -27.88
N GLY A 145 6.82 -4.84 -27.71
CA GLY A 145 6.16 -4.75 -26.41
C GLY A 145 5.77 -6.13 -25.83
N GLU A 146 5.20 -7.01 -26.66
CA GLU A 146 4.85 -8.37 -26.21
C GLU A 146 6.08 -9.25 -25.98
N ARG A 147 7.16 -9.09 -26.76
CA ARG A 147 8.46 -9.75 -26.49
C ARG A 147 9.01 -9.34 -25.13
N GLN A 148 9.04 -8.05 -24.82
CA GLN A 148 9.52 -7.55 -23.52
C GLN A 148 8.68 -8.11 -22.38
N ARG A 149 7.34 -7.99 -22.45
CA ARG A 149 6.42 -8.47 -21.42
C ARG A 149 6.59 -9.96 -21.13
N LEU A 150 6.69 -10.79 -22.18
CA LEU A 150 6.86 -12.24 -22.03
C LEU A 150 8.26 -12.62 -21.54
N ARG A 151 9.30 -11.89 -21.95
CA ARG A 151 10.67 -12.08 -21.44
C ARG A 151 10.74 -11.78 -19.95
N GLU A 152 10.17 -10.67 -19.49
CA GLU A 152 10.12 -10.31 -18.07
C GLU A 152 9.39 -11.39 -17.25
N LEU A 153 8.27 -11.90 -17.75
CA LEU A 153 7.55 -13.01 -17.12
C LEU A 153 8.40 -14.29 -17.08
N ALA A 154 9.14 -14.60 -18.14
CA ALA A 154 10.01 -15.78 -18.21
C ALA A 154 11.19 -15.69 -17.23
N LEU A 155 11.80 -14.50 -17.11
CA LEU A 155 12.82 -14.24 -16.09
C LEU A 155 12.27 -14.47 -14.68
N ALA A 156 11.05 -13.99 -14.38
CA ALA A 156 10.42 -14.22 -13.08
C ALA A 156 10.10 -15.71 -12.83
N VAL A 157 9.62 -16.45 -13.84
CA VAL A 157 9.36 -17.90 -13.74
C VAL A 157 10.66 -18.67 -13.47
N LEU A 158 11.71 -18.41 -14.24
CA LEU A 158 12.97 -19.13 -14.09
C LEU A 158 13.68 -18.78 -12.78
N ASP A 159 13.56 -17.55 -12.29
CA ASP A 159 14.13 -17.13 -11.00
C ASP A 159 13.48 -17.85 -9.81
N ARG A 160 12.14 -17.95 -9.84
CA ARG A 160 11.37 -18.75 -8.86
C ARG A 160 11.71 -20.23 -8.96
N LEU A 161 11.81 -20.76 -10.18
CA LEU A 161 12.16 -22.17 -10.41
C LEU A 161 13.57 -22.48 -9.89
N LEU A 162 14.54 -21.62 -10.18
CA LEU A 162 15.92 -21.73 -9.68
C LEU A 162 15.94 -21.78 -8.16
N SER A 163 15.19 -20.90 -7.50
CA SER A 163 15.08 -20.85 -6.05
C SER A 163 14.54 -22.16 -5.46
N VAL A 164 13.47 -22.71 -6.06
CA VAL A 164 12.89 -24.00 -5.65
C VAL A 164 13.87 -25.17 -5.85
N GLU A 165 14.57 -25.21 -6.98
CA GLU A 165 15.53 -26.28 -7.29
C GLU A 165 16.76 -26.21 -6.38
N MET A 166 17.23 -25.01 -6.05
CA MET A 166 18.31 -24.81 -5.07
C MET A 166 17.89 -25.24 -3.66
N ALA A 167 16.66 -24.94 -3.25
CA ALA A 167 16.13 -25.31 -1.93
C ALA A 167 15.93 -26.84 -1.78
N THR A 168 15.49 -27.50 -2.85
CA THR A 168 15.26 -28.96 -2.88
C THR A 168 16.54 -29.77 -3.14
N GLY A 169 17.69 -29.11 -3.29
CA GLY A 169 18.97 -29.77 -3.54
C GLY A 169 19.10 -30.38 -4.95
N ALA A 170 18.24 -29.99 -5.89
CA ALA A 170 18.27 -30.47 -7.27
C ALA A 170 19.35 -29.75 -8.09
N LEU A 171 20.62 -29.96 -7.72
CA LEU A 171 21.78 -29.18 -8.20
C LEU A 171 21.90 -29.13 -9.72
N GLU A 172 21.75 -30.26 -10.42
CA GLU A 172 21.88 -30.31 -11.89
C GLU A 172 20.79 -29.49 -12.58
N ARG A 173 19.54 -29.56 -12.09
CA ARG A 173 18.42 -28.79 -12.64
C ARG A 173 18.59 -27.29 -12.35
N ALA A 174 18.98 -26.96 -11.12
CA ALA A 174 19.26 -25.58 -10.73
C ALA A 174 20.35 -24.95 -11.62
N VAL A 175 21.42 -25.70 -11.95
CA VAL A 175 22.44 -25.22 -12.89
C VAL A 175 21.83 -24.98 -14.28
N GLN A 176 21.00 -25.88 -14.80
CA GLN A 176 20.33 -25.71 -16.09
C GLN A 176 19.44 -24.45 -16.10
N THR A 177 18.63 -24.26 -15.05
CA THR A 177 17.76 -23.09 -14.91
C THR A 177 18.56 -21.80 -14.80
N GLY A 178 19.62 -21.79 -13.99
CA GLY A 178 20.50 -20.62 -13.85
C GLY A 178 21.23 -20.26 -15.14
N VAL A 179 21.71 -21.23 -15.91
CA VAL A 179 22.35 -20.97 -17.22
C VAL A 179 21.35 -20.35 -18.20
N ARG A 180 20.10 -20.81 -18.19
CA ARG A 180 19.03 -20.21 -19.01
C ARG A 180 18.71 -18.78 -18.61
N LEU A 181 18.69 -18.46 -17.32
CA LEU A 181 18.53 -17.09 -16.82
C LEU A 181 19.66 -16.18 -17.30
N VAL A 182 20.93 -16.60 -17.17
CA VAL A 182 22.07 -15.82 -17.67
C VAL A 182 22.03 -15.62 -19.18
N ALA A 183 21.52 -16.61 -19.93
CA ALA A 183 21.36 -16.46 -21.37
C ALA A 183 20.28 -15.42 -21.76
N LEU A 184 19.25 -15.24 -20.92
CA LEU A 184 18.20 -14.25 -21.14
C LEU A 184 18.56 -12.86 -20.62
N ASP A 185 19.33 -12.79 -19.53
CA ASP A 185 19.79 -11.57 -18.88
C ASP A 185 21.23 -11.76 -18.36
N PRO A 186 22.24 -11.48 -19.21
CA PRO A 186 23.65 -11.63 -18.86
C PRO A 186 24.11 -10.68 -17.75
N LEU A 187 23.37 -9.60 -17.47
CA LEU A 187 23.75 -8.57 -16.52
C LEU A 187 23.27 -8.86 -15.09
N ARG A 188 22.45 -9.91 -14.91
CA ARG A 188 21.90 -10.29 -13.60
C ARG A 188 22.92 -10.97 -12.70
N GLU A 189 23.63 -10.17 -11.91
CA GLU A 189 24.68 -10.65 -10.99
C GLU A 189 24.21 -11.70 -9.99
N SER A 190 22.97 -11.60 -9.49
CA SER A 190 22.40 -12.56 -8.54
C SER A 190 22.34 -13.99 -9.10
N THR A 191 22.04 -14.14 -10.39
CA THR A 191 22.02 -15.43 -11.08
C THR A 191 23.45 -15.96 -11.27
N HIS A 192 24.41 -15.09 -11.63
CA HIS A 192 25.82 -15.46 -11.70
C HIS A 192 26.34 -15.97 -10.36
N ARG A 193 26.03 -15.27 -9.25
CA ARG A 193 26.38 -15.72 -7.90
C ARG A 193 25.75 -17.08 -7.57
N SER A 194 24.49 -17.30 -7.93
CA SER A 194 23.81 -18.58 -7.71
C SER A 194 24.50 -19.73 -8.44
N LEU A 195 24.89 -19.52 -9.71
CA LEU A 195 25.66 -20.49 -10.48
C LEU A 195 27.06 -20.72 -9.90
N MET A 196 27.75 -19.68 -9.42
CA MET A 196 29.04 -19.81 -8.73
C MET A 196 28.93 -20.73 -7.51
N VAL A 197 27.91 -20.54 -6.68
CA VAL A 197 27.64 -21.40 -5.52
C VAL A 197 27.32 -22.83 -5.95
N LEU A 198 26.45 -23.02 -6.94
CA LEU A 198 26.07 -24.34 -7.45
C LEU A 198 27.27 -25.13 -7.99
N TYR A 199 28.11 -24.49 -8.81
CA TYR A 199 29.33 -25.11 -9.31
C TYR A 199 30.31 -25.44 -8.19
N ALA A 200 30.47 -24.54 -7.23
CA ALA A 200 31.36 -24.76 -6.10
C ALA A 200 30.89 -25.94 -5.22
N ARG A 201 29.58 -26.09 -5.00
CA ARG A 201 28.96 -27.23 -4.28
C ARG A 201 29.14 -28.57 -5.00
N GLN A 202 29.15 -28.57 -6.33
CA GLN A 202 29.47 -29.75 -7.14
C GLN A 202 30.98 -30.05 -7.20
N GLY A 203 31.82 -29.31 -6.47
CA GLY A 203 33.29 -29.42 -6.55
C GLY A 203 33.88 -28.83 -7.85
N ARG A 204 33.06 -28.21 -8.70
CA ARG A 204 33.44 -27.64 -10.00
C ARG A 204 34.00 -26.22 -9.85
N ARG A 205 35.05 -26.06 -9.05
CA ARG A 205 35.67 -24.76 -8.73
C ARG A 205 36.04 -23.93 -9.96
N THR A 206 36.65 -24.54 -10.97
CA THR A 206 37.03 -23.85 -12.21
C THR A 206 35.82 -23.27 -12.93
N ALA A 207 34.67 -23.95 -12.88
CA ALA A 207 33.43 -23.44 -13.48
C ALA A 207 32.87 -22.26 -12.68
N ALA A 208 32.93 -22.27 -11.35
CA ALA A 208 32.54 -21.14 -10.51
C ALA A 208 33.39 -19.89 -10.77
N LEU A 209 34.72 -20.04 -10.87
CA LEU A 209 35.61 -18.90 -11.19
C LEU A 209 35.37 -18.36 -12.60
N ARG A 210 35.12 -19.25 -13.58
CA ARG A 210 34.75 -18.84 -14.94
C ARG A 210 33.43 -18.09 -14.97
N GLN A 211 32.46 -18.49 -14.14
CA GLN A 211 31.17 -17.80 -14.05
C GLN A 211 31.33 -16.35 -13.57
N TYR A 212 32.21 -16.10 -12.59
CA TYR A 212 32.56 -14.73 -12.20
C TYR A 212 33.12 -13.92 -13.37
N GLN A 213 34.06 -14.49 -14.13
CA GLN A 213 34.63 -13.79 -15.27
C GLN A 213 33.56 -13.48 -16.33
N MET A 214 32.64 -14.41 -16.59
CA MET A 214 31.51 -14.17 -17.50
C MET A 214 30.62 -13.02 -17.03
N CYS A 215 30.36 -12.92 -15.72
CA CYS A 215 29.64 -11.80 -15.12
C CYS A 215 30.39 -10.47 -15.31
N ALA A 216 31.68 -10.45 -14.97
CA ALA A 216 32.51 -9.25 -15.10
C ALA A 216 32.64 -8.77 -16.55
N ASP A 217 32.80 -9.70 -17.50
CA ASP A 217 32.88 -9.39 -18.93
C ASP A 217 31.56 -8.84 -19.47
N ALA A 218 30.42 -9.40 -19.04
CA ALA A 218 29.10 -8.91 -19.45
C ALA A 218 28.86 -7.46 -18.96
N LEU A 219 29.05 -7.21 -17.67
CA LEU A 219 28.91 -5.89 -17.06
C LEU A 219 29.88 -4.86 -17.64
N GLY A 220 31.13 -5.26 -17.86
CA GLY A 220 32.16 -4.41 -18.43
C GLY A 220 31.86 -4.02 -19.88
N ARG A 221 31.32 -4.94 -20.69
CA ARG A 221 30.97 -4.67 -22.09
C ARG A 221 29.71 -3.84 -22.26
N GLU A 222 28.66 -4.13 -21.50
CA GLU A 222 27.33 -3.52 -21.72
C GLU A 222 27.10 -2.26 -20.89
N LEU A 223 27.68 -2.18 -19.69
CA LEU A 223 27.44 -1.09 -18.74
C LEU A 223 28.70 -0.31 -18.33
N ALA A 224 29.90 -0.78 -18.71
CA ALA A 224 31.18 -0.23 -18.29
C ALA A 224 31.36 -0.14 -16.75
N VAL A 225 30.73 -1.06 -16.02
CA VAL A 225 30.82 -1.17 -14.55
C VAL A 225 31.55 -2.44 -14.13
N LYS A 226 32.04 -2.45 -12.89
CA LYS A 226 32.60 -3.64 -12.24
C LYS A 226 31.48 -4.42 -11.52
N PRO A 227 31.65 -5.74 -11.27
CA PRO A 227 30.72 -6.50 -10.45
C PRO A 227 30.53 -5.90 -9.06
N GLU A 228 29.32 -6.08 -8.50
CA GLU A 228 28.97 -5.74 -7.13
C GLU A 228 29.99 -6.31 -6.10
N PRO A 229 30.17 -5.65 -4.94
CA PRO A 229 31.01 -6.15 -3.85
C PRO A 229 30.69 -7.60 -3.47
N ALA A 230 29.41 -7.96 -3.36
CA ALA A 230 28.97 -9.31 -3.01
C ALA A 230 29.41 -10.38 -4.04
N THR A 231 29.43 -10.04 -5.33
CA THR A 231 29.90 -10.94 -6.41
C THR A 231 31.40 -11.14 -6.34
N THR A 232 32.14 -10.06 -6.05
CA THR A 232 33.59 -10.10 -5.88
C THR A 232 34.01 -10.84 -4.61
N GLU A 233 33.29 -10.67 -3.49
CA GLU A 233 33.51 -11.40 -2.25
C GLU A 233 33.33 -12.90 -2.43
N LEU A 234 32.26 -13.33 -3.10
CA LEU A 234 32.03 -14.74 -3.40
C LEU A 234 33.15 -15.33 -4.28
N TYR A 235 33.66 -14.57 -5.24
CA TYR A 235 34.82 -14.97 -6.03
C TYR A 235 36.05 -15.19 -5.14
N GLN A 236 36.33 -14.29 -4.19
CA GLN A 236 37.43 -14.45 -3.23
C GLN A 236 37.24 -15.68 -2.32
N GLN A 237 36.01 -15.95 -1.88
CA GLN A 237 35.67 -17.13 -1.08
C GLN A 237 35.95 -18.44 -1.85
N VAL A 238 35.52 -18.53 -3.11
CA VAL A 238 35.79 -19.68 -4.00
C VAL A 238 37.30 -19.81 -4.30
N LEU A 239 38.03 -18.70 -4.40
CA LEU A 239 39.49 -18.70 -4.53
C LEU A 239 40.18 -19.25 -3.29
N GLN A 240 39.71 -18.91 -2.09
CA GLN A 240 40.35 -19.36 -0.85
C GLN A 240 39.95 -20.78 -0.43
N ARG A 241 39.21 -21.52 -1.28
CA ARG A 241 38.57 -22.81 -0.96
C ARG A 241 37.61 -22.75 0.23
N HIS A 242 37.25 -21.54 0.65
CA HIS A 242 36.11 -21.27 1.51
C HIS A 242 34.88 -21.21 0.61
N VAL A 243 34.59 -22.30 -0.10
CA VAL A 243 33.27 -22.43 -0.69
C VAL A 243 32.33 -22.50 0.50
N PRO A 244 31.28 -21.67 0.58
CA PRO A 244 30.22 -21.97 1.51
C PRO A 244 29.67 -23.35 1.12
N GLY A 245 30.04 -24.39 1.87
CA GLY A 245 29.05 -25.39 2.26
C GLY A 245 27.86 -24.63 2.88
N PRO A 246 26.68 -25.23 3.07
CA PRO A 246 25.69 -24.56 3.92
C PRO A 246 26.45 -24.14 5.18
N ALA A 247 26.64 -22.83 5.35
CA ALA A 247 27.39 -22.36 6.49
C ALA A 247 26.64 -22.97 7.66
N ALA A 248 27.35 -23.69 8.51
CA ALA A 248 26.92 -23.88 9.87
C ALA A 248 26.92 -22.48 10.50
N THR A 249 25.90 -21.70 10.14
CA THR A 249 25.31 -20.69 10.98
C THR A 249 25.01 -21.45 12.26
N THR A 250 25.76 -21.11 13.31
CA THR A 250 25.41 -21.38 14.71
C THR A 250 23.91 -21.58 14.85
N ALA A 251 23.51 -22.73 15.38
CA ALA A 251 22.12 -23.17 15.54
C ALA A 251 21.15 -22.00 15.76
N VAL A 252 20.52 -21.55 14.67
CA VAL A 252 19.23 -20.88 14.69
C VAL A 252 18.30 -21.91 14.10
N ALA A 253 17.31 -22.30 14.89
CA ALA A 253 16.29 -23.29 14.56
C ALA A 253 15.78 -23.13 13.12
N ALA A 254 15.46 -24.27 12.49
CA ALA A 254 14.80 -24.41 11.19
C ALA A 254 14.20 -23.09 10.66
N THR A 255 14.86 -22.45 9.71
CA THR A 255 14.26 -21.30 9.04
C THR A 255 13.17 -21.84 8.11
N PRO A 256 11.91 -21.41 8.26
CA PRO A 256 10.83 -21.85 7.41
C PRO A 256 11.13 -21.45 5.96
N GLU A 257 10.54 -22.18 5.02
CA GLU A 257 10.10 -21.68 3.71
C GLU A 257 10.12 -20.14 3.67
N ALA A 258 10.83 -19.50 2.72
CA ALA A 258 10.68 -18.05 2.55
C ALA A 258 9.18 -17.79 2.49
N PRO A 259 8.59 -17.11 3.49
CA PRO A 259 7.15 -17.16 3.64
C PRO A 259 6.59 -16.60 2.36
N ALA A 260 5.65 -17.33 1.77
CA ALA A 260 4.82 -16.80 0.70
C ALA A 260 4.49 -15.35 1.06
N ALA A 261 4.56 -14.44 0.07
CA ALA A 261 4.23 -13.04 0.29
C ALA A 261 2.97 -12.96 1.18
N PRO A 262 2.99 -12.20 2.28
CA PRO A 262 1.94 -12.32 3.29
C PRO A 262 0.57 -12.16 2.65
N ILE A 263 -0.36 -13.01 3.05
CA ILE A 263 -1.69 -13.01 2.44
C ILE A 263 -2.39 -11.72 2.82
N THR A 264 -2.71 -10.90 1.81
CA THR A 264 -3.54 -9.71 1.96
C THR A 264 -4.97 -10.13 2.32
N ARG A 265 -5.47 -9.59 3.42
CA ARG A 265 -6.84 -9.77 3.93
C ARG A 265 -7.53 -8.42 4.00
N TYR A 266 -8.84 -8.44 4.25
CA TYR A 266 -9.66 -7.24 4.32
C TYR A 266 -10.48 -7.19 5.60
N ALA A 267 -10.38 -6.07 6.32
CA ALA A 267 -11.22 -5.75 7.45
C ALA A 267 -12.37 -4.84 7.00
N LYS A 268 -13.58 -5.06 7.53
CA LYS A 268 -14.73 -4.19 7.25
C LYS A 268 -14.76 -3.02 8.23
N SER A 269 -14.69 -1.80 7.69
CA SER A 269 -14.76 -0.55 8.43
C SER A 269 -15.95 0.28 7.93
N GLY A 270 -17.11 0.07 8.54
CA GLY A 270 -18.39 0.47 7.94
C GLY A 270 -18.61 -0.28 6.64
N ASP A 271 -18.88 0.44 5.55
CA ASP A 271 -19.13 -0.16 4.24
C ASP A 271 -17.84 -0.48 3.45
N LEU A 272 -16.70 0.10 3.88
CA LEU A 272 -15.41 -0.02 3.18
C LEU A 272 -14.59 -1.23 3.62
N ASN A 273 -13.77 -1.72 2.71
CA ASN A 273 -12.75 -2.74 2.93
C ASN A 273 -11.37 -2.10 3.15
N VAL A 274 -10.72 -2.46 4.25
CA VAL A 274 -9.37 -2.03 4.61
C VAL A 274 -8.42 -3.20 4.44
N ALA A 275 -7.50 -3.11 3.48
CA ALA A 275 -6.50 -4.13 3.20
C ALA A 275 -5.44 -4.18 4.29
N TYR A 276 -5.16 -5.37 4.82
CA TYR A 276 -4.15 -5.58 5.84
C TYR A 276 -3.45 -6.93 5.69
N GLN A 277 -2.27 -7.05 6.29
CA GLN A 277 -1.50 -8.28 6.38
C GLN A 277 -1.05 -8.50 7.82
N CYS A 278 -0.92 -9.77 8.21
CA CYS A 278 -0.32 -10.18 9.47
C CYS A 278 0.93 -11.01 9.18
N VAL A 279 2.04 -10.70 9.85
CA VAL A 279 3.34 -11.36 9.67
C VAL A 279 3.96 -11.66 11.02
N GLY A 280 4.47 -12.88 11.19
CA GLY A 280 5.06 -13.32 12.46
C GLY A 280 4.01 -13.84 13.46
N GLU A 281 4.50 -14.56 14.46
CA GLU A 281 3.69 -15.21 15.50
C GLU A 281 4.15 -14.81 16.91
N GLY A 282 4.88 -13.68 17.02
CA GLY A 282 5.38 -13.20 18.30
C GLY A 282 4.25 -12.87 19.29
N PRO A 283 4.54 -12.88 20.61
CA PRO A 283 3.52 -12.77 21.65
C PRO A 283 2.94 -11.36 21.80
N LEU A 284 3.60 -10.36 21.20
CA LEU A 284 3.21 -8.95 21.21
C LEU A 284 2.63 -8.58 19.84
N ASP A 285 1.55 -7.81 19.83
CA ASP A 285 1.03 -7.23 18.59
C ASP A 285 1.71 -5.89 18.31
N LEU A 286 2.27 -5.73 17.11
CA LEU A 286 2.70 -4.45 16.57
C LEU A 286 1.78 -4.04 15.44
N VAL A 287 1.20 -2.85 15.49
CA VAL A 287 0.49 -2.29 14.32
C VAL A 287 1.33 -1.21 13.69
N LEU A 288 1.88 -1.47 12.51
CA LEU A 288 2.60 -0.47 11.73
C LEU A 288 1.59 0.34 10.92
N VAL A 289 1.51 1.63 11.22
CA VAL A 289 0.66 2.60 10.54
C VAL A 289 1.53 3.38 9.55
N PRO A 290 1.36 3.16 8.23
CA PRO A 290 2.19 3.81 7.25
C PRO A 290 2.06 5.34 7.26
N GLY A 291 3.06 6.02 6.70
CA GLY A 291 2.99 7.43 6.38
C GLY A 291 2.06 7.72 5.20
N TRP A 292 2.32 8.81 4.48
CA TRP A 292 1.39 9.42 3.52
C TRP A 292 0.63 8.48 2.56
N VAL A 293 1.33 7.68 1.74
CA VAL A 293 0.73 6.65 0.88
C VAL A 293 1.42 5.32 1.13
N SER A 294 0.69 4.22 0.95
CA SER A 294 1.19 2.86 1.17
C SER A 294 0.60 1.88 0.17
N ASN A 295 1.24 0.73 0.06
CA ASN A 295 0.70 -0.45 -0.58
C ASN A 295 1.32 -1.67 0.10
N VAL A 296 0.49 -2.46 0.79
CA VAL A 296 0.96 -3.60 1.61
C VAL A 296 1.61 -4.71 0.79
N GLU A 297 1.35 -4.81 -0.51
CA GLU A 297 2.01 -5.79 -1.39
C GLU A 297 3.33 -5.26 -1.97
N CYS A 298 3.34 -4.00 -2.46
CA CYS A 298 4.54 -3.41 -3.03
C CYS A 298 5.68 -3.26 -2.03
N PHE A 299 5.39 -3.15 -0.73
CA PHE A 299 6.42 -3.12 0.32
C PHE A 299 7.34 -4.34 0.32
N TRP A 300 6.85 -5.52 -0.09
CA TRP A 300 7.65 -6.74 -0.10
C TRP A 300 8.59 -6.86 -1.30
N GLU A 301 8.40 -6.02 -2.32
CA GLU A 301 9.22 -6.03 -3.53
C GLU A 301 10.56 -5.30 -3.35
N GLU A 302 10.63 -4.32 -2.45
CA GLU A 302 11.87 -3.60 -2.14
C GLU A 302 12.61 -4.30 -0.98
N PRO A 303 13.83 -4.85 -1.22
CA PRO A 303 14.53 -5.68 -0.24
C PRO A 303 14.75 -5.01 1.12
N ARG A 304 15.02 -3.69 1.14
CA ARG A 304 15.26 -2.95 2.40
C ARG A 304 13.99 -2.84 3.23
N VAL A 305 12.86 -2.56 2.59
CA VAL A 305 11.54 -2.54 3.23
C VAL A 305 11.17 -3.93 3.75
N ALA A 306 11.29 -4.96 2.91
CA ALA A 306 10.97 -6.33 3.29
C ALA A 306 11.84 -6.81 4.47
N ARG A 307 13.13 -6.46 4.51
CA ARG A 307 14.02 -6.75 5.65
C ARG A 307 13.53 -6.06 6.92
N PHE A 308 13.19 -4.77 6.85
CA PHE A 308 12.67 -4.02 8.00
C PHE A 308 11.41 -4.66 8.57
N LEU A 309 10.44 -5.00 7.71
CA LEU A 309 9.19 -5.65 8.13
C LEU A 309 9.43 -7.05 8.73
N ARG A 310 10.32 -7.86 8.14
CA ARG A 310 10.67 -9.19 8.69
C ARG A 310 11.35 -9.08 10.06
N ARG A 311 12.18 -8.06 10.28
CA ARG A 311 12.85 -7.86 11.57
C ARG A 311 11.90 -7.37 12.66
N LEU A 312 10.90 -6.56 12.32
CA LEU A 312 9.80 -6.27 13.26
C LEU A 312 8.99 -7.55 13.58
N ALA A 313 8.68 -8.33 12.55
CA ALA A 313 7.92 -9.58 12.69
C ALA A 313 8.69 -10.72 13.39
N SER A 314 10.01 -10.58 13.60
CA SER A 314 10.80 -11.63 14.25
C SER A 314 10.62 -11.69 15.76
N PHE A 315 10.08 -10.63 16.39
CA PHE A 315 9.80 -10.59 17.83
C PHE A 315 8.34 -10.25 18.17
N ALA A 316 7.52 -9.96 17.17
CA ALA A 316 6.12 -9.57 17.33
C ALA A 316 5.26 -10.16 16.20
N ARG A 317 3.94 -10.22 16.43
CA ARG A 317 2.97 -10.35 15.36
C ARG A 317 2.74 -8.96 14.76
N LEU A 318 3.34 -8.72 13.60
CA LEU A 318 3.26 -7.46 12.88
C LEU A 318 1.98 -7.40 12.05
N ILE A 319 1.18 -6.35 12.27
CA ILE A 319 -0.02 -6.03 11.53
C ILE A 319 0.28 -4.76 10.72
N ILE A 320 0.18 -4.84 9.40
CA ILE A 320 0.35 -3.70 8.50
C ILE A 320 -0.92 -3.52 7.69
N PHE A 321 -1.31 -2.29 7.38
CA PHE A 321 -2.51 -2.04 6.58
C PHE A 321 -2.37 -0.81 5.70
N ASP A 322 -3.13 -0.80 4.61
CA ASP A 322 -3.31 0.38 3.79
C ASP A 322 -4.47 1.20 4.34
N LYS A 323 -4.24 2.48 4.64
CA LYS A 323 -5.31 3.38 5.09
C LYS A 323 -6.38 3.49 4.00
N ARG A 324 -7.65 3.70 4.37
CA ARG A 324 -8.72 3.91 3.39
C ARG A 324 -8.31 4.99 2.36
N GLY A 325 -8.58 4.74 1.08
CA GLY A 325 -8.14 5.60 -0.01
C GLY A 325 -6.73 5.35 -0.54
N THR A 326 -5.92 4.49 0.10
CA THR A 326 -4.56 4.15 -0.32
C THR A 326 -4.40 2.65 -0.61
N GLY A 327 -3.40 2.31 -1.43
CA GLY A 327 -2.97 0.96 -1.71
C GLY A 327 -4.11 0.07 -2.22
N LEU A 328 -4.29 -1.06 -1.53
CA LEU A 328 -5.32 -2.06 -1.82
C LEU A 328 -6.63 -1.85 -1.04
N SER A 329 -6.70 -0.86 -0.16
CA SER A 329 -7.96 -0.48 0.50
C SER A 329 -8.90 0.23 -0.46
N ASP A 330 -10.20 0.18 -0.17
CA ASP A 330 -11.21 0.82 -1.01
C ASP A 330 -10.90 2.32 -1.21
N ARG A 331 -11.14 2.78 -2.44
CA ARG A 331 -10.93 4.19 -2.81
C ARG A 331 -12.04 5.06 -2.23
N VAL A 332 -11.68 6.30 -1.91
CA VAL A 332 -12.60 7.32 -1.39
C VAL A 332 -12.68 8.47 -2.38
N PRO A 333 -13.85 9.11 -2.56
CA PRO A 333 -13.96 10.29 -3.40
C PRO A 333 -13.04 11.40 -2.90
N GLU A 334 -12.43 12.15 -3.82
CA GLU A 334 -11.54 13.28 -3.49
C GLU A 334 -12.28 14.38 -2.72
N SER A 335 -13.60 14.50 -2.89
CA SER A 335 -14.48 15.40 -2.15
C SER A 335 -14.79 14.93 -0.73
N ALA A 336 -14.40 13.70 -0.37
CA ALA A 336 -14.71 13.06 0.90
C ALA A 336 -13.45 12.42 1.52
N VAL A 337 -12.38 13.21 1.61
CA VAL A 337 -11.09 12.79 2.18
C VAL A 337 -11.31 12.31 3.64
N PRO A 338 -10.72 11.18 4.04
CA PRO A 338 -11.09 10.54 5.29
C PRO A 338 -10.52 11.27 6.49
N THR A 339 -11.38 11.56 7.46
CA THR A 339 -11.01 12.22 8.74
C THR A 339 -10.09 11.33 9.57
N LEU A 340 -9.36 11.93 10.52
CA LEU A 340 -8.60 11.16 11.52
C LEU A 340 -9.49 10.14 12.25
N GLU A 341 -10.71 10.54 12.61
CA GLU A 341 -11.71 9.66 13.25
C GLU A 341 -12.04 8.42 12.40
N GLN A 342 -12.28 8.60 11.09
CA GLN A 342 -12.55 7.48 10.20
C GLN A 342 -11.34 6.55 10.04
N ARG A 343 -10.13 7.11 10.03
CA ARG A 343 -8.90 6.32 9.97
C ARG A 343 -8.62 5.58 11.28
N MET A 344 -9.00 6.14 12.43
CA MET A 344 -8.97 5.42 13.72
C MET A 344 -9.96 4.26 13.73
N ASP A 345 -11.15 4.44 13.15
CA ASP A 345 -12.11 3.35 12.96
C ASP A 345 -11.53 2.23 12.07
N ASP A 346 -10.74 2.56 11.04
CA ASP A 346 -10.02 1.56 10.22
C ASP A 346 -9.00 0.78 11.03
N LEU A 347 -8.17 1.49 11.79
CA LEU A 347 -7.16 0.88 12.65
C LEU A 347 -7.83 -0.11 13.63
N ARG A 348 -8.91 0.31 14.28
CA ARG A 348 -9.68 -0.57 15.17
C ARG A 348 -10.27 -1.76 14.43
N ALA A 349 -10.87 -1.56 13.26
CA ALA A 349 -11.44 -2.65 12.46
C ALA A 349 -10.37 -3.68 12.04
N VAL A 350 -9.18 -3.21 11.64
CA VAL A 350 -8.03 -4.07 11.31
C VAL A 350 -7.55 -4.83 12.55
N MET A 351 -7.42 -4.15 13.69
CA MET A 351 -7.06 -4.81 14.95
C MET A 351 -8.08 -5.89 15.32
N ASP A 352 -9.38 -5.60 15.26
CA ASP A 352 -10.44 -6.55 15.58
C ASP A 352 -10.42 -7.75 14.60
N ALA A 353 -10.25 -7.51 13.29
CA ALA A 353 -10.15 -8.56 12.27
C ALA A 353 -8.87 -9.41 12.39
N ALA A 354 -7.78 -8.85 12.91
CA ALA A 354 -6.55 -9.57 13.24
C ALA A 354 -6.62 -10.30 14.61
N GLY A 355 -7.68 -10.08 15.38
CA GLY A 355 -7.82 -10.59 16.75
C GLY A 355 -6.89 -9.89 17.75
N SER A 356 -6.42 -8.68 17.44
CA SER A 356 -5.57 -7.87 18.31
C SER A 356 -6.39 -7.04 19.28
N LYS A 357 -6.37 -7.43 20.56
CA LYS A 357 -7.07 -6.70 21.62
C LYS A 357 -6.31 -5.45 22.06
N ARG A 358 -4.99 -5.50 22.06
CA ARG A 358 -4.11 -4.41 22.50
C ARG A 358 -2.77 -4.55 21.78
N ALA A 359 -2.24 -3.45 21.25
CA ALA A 359 -1.01 -3.48 20.45
C ALA A 359 -0.10 -2.29 20.74
N VAL A 360 1.18 -2.43 20.46
CA VAL A 360 2.08 -1.28 20.32
C VAL A 360 1.87 -0.69 18.92
N LEU A 361 1.50 0.57 18.86
CA LEU A 361 1.26 1.28 17.60
C LEU A 361 2.56 1.92 17.12
N VAL A 362 2.94 1.66 15.88
CA VAL A 362 4.15 2.23 15.25
C VAL A 362 3.72 3.10 14.07
N GLY A 363 3.61 4.41 14.30
CA GLY A 363 3.29 5.37 13.24
C GLY A 363 4.54 6.05 12.72
N TYR A 364 4.80 6.02 11.42
CA TYR A 364 5.87 6.83 10.83
C TYR A 364 5.31 7.96 9.96
N SER A 365 5.98 9.12 9.98
CA SER A 365 5.53 10.30 9.23
C SER A 365 4.07 10.66 9.59
N GLU A 366 3.22 10.84 8.58
CA GLU A 366 1.77 11.09 8.72
C GLU A 366 1.00 10.00 9.49
N GLY A 367 1.53 8.79 9.65
CA GLY A 367 0.92 7.76 10.49
C GLY A 367 0.97 8.11 11.99
N GLY A 368 1.93 8.94 12.41
CA GLY A 368 2.13 9.29 13.82
C GLY A 368 0.97 10.10 14.43
N PRO A 369 0.48 11.20 13.83
CA PRO A 369 -0.71 11.91 14.32
C PRO A 369 -1.93 11.04 14.58
N MET A 370 -2.20 10.08 13.68
CA MET A 370 -3.30 9.15 13.86
C MET A 370 -3.07 8.25 15.08
N CYS A 371 -1.87 7.69 15.21
CA CYS A 371 -1.50 6.86 16.36
C CYS A 371 -1.56 7.65 17.67
N ALA A 372 -1.15 8.92 17.66
CA ALA A 372 -1.21 9.81 18.82
C ALA A 372 -2.65 10.03 19.30
N LEU A 373 -3.57 10.33 18.38
CA LEU A 373 -4.98 10.48 18.71
C LEU A 373 -5.61 9.16 19.18
N PHE A 374 -5.28 8.05 18.52
CA PHE A 374 -5.77 6.73 18.90
C PHE A 374 -5.27 6.33 20.29
N ALA A 375 -4.00 6.55 20.61
CA ALA A 375 -3.41 6.22 21.90
C ALA A 375 -4.05 7.01 23.05
N ALA A 376 -4.37 8.28 22.83
CA ALA A 376 -5.06 9.11 23.83
C ALA A 376 -6.54 8.74 24.01
N THR A 377 -7.21 8.30 22.93
CA THR A 377 -8.64 7.96 22.94
C THR A 377 -8.91 6.53 23.41
N TYR A 378 -8.02 5.59 23.05
CA TYR A 378 -8.14 4.16 23.33
C TYR A 378 -6.88 3.60 24.03
N PRO A 379 -6.52 4.12 25.22
CA PRO A 379 -5.36 3.62 25.97
C PRO A 379 -5.49 2.13 26.31
N ALA A 380 -6.71 1.63 26.57
CA ALA A 380 -6.95 0.20 26.79
C ALA A 380 -6.67 -0.70 25.56
N ARG A 381 -6.69 -0.12 24.35
CA ARG A 381 -6.34 -0.80 23.09
C ARG A 381 -4.87 -0.56 22.68
N THR A 382 -4.14 0.26 23.43
CA THR A 382 -2.77 0.67 23.09
C THR A 382 -1.80 0.25 24.19
N ALA A 383 -0.89 -0.69 23.88
CA ALA A 383 0.16 -1.11 24.81
C ALA A 383 1.29 -0.08 24.90
N GLY A 384 1.57 0.61 23.79
CA GLY A 384 2.55 1.67 23.70
C GLY A 384 2.47 2.38 22.36
N LEU A 385 3.10 3.54 22.27
CA LEU A 385 3.13 4.37 21.06
C LEU A 385 4.58 4.58 20.61
N VAL A 386 4.87 4.23 19.37
CA VAL A 386 6.13 4.56 18.69
C VAL A 386 5.84 5.52 17.54
N MET A 387 6.56 6.63 17.49
CA MET A 387 6.50 7.59 16.39
C MET A 387 7.87 7.79 15.76
N ILE A 388 7.96 7.61 14.43
CA ILE A 388 9.22 7.70 13.68
C ILE A 388 9.14 8.84 12.66
N GLY A 389 10.00 9.86 12.76
CA GLY A 389 10.01 10.99 11.82
C GLY A 389 8.64 11.67 11.70
N SER A 390 7.91 11.79 12.81
CA SER A 390 6.52 12.25 12.86
C SER A 390 6.44 13.73 13.26
N TYR A 391 5.27 14.32 13.07
CA TYR A 391 4.97 15.73 13.37
C TYR A 391 3.61 15.87 14.04
N PRO A 392 3.42 16.83 14.97
CA PRO A 392 2.10 17.09 15.54
C PRO A 392 1.24 18.00 14.64
N ARG A 393 1.88 18.74 13.74
CA ARG A 393 1.27 19.68 12.78
C ARG A 393 2.26 19.88 11.62
N ILE A 394 1.78 19.99 10.38
CA ILE A 394 2.67 20.16 9.21
C ILE A 394 2.97 21.63 8.88
N ILE A 395 2.06 22.54 9.25
CA ILE A 395 2.16 23.98 8.96
C ILE A 395 2.69 24.74 10.17
N GLN A 396 3.63 25.64 9.92
CA GLN A 396 4.18 26.49 10.97
C GLN A 396 3.18 27.57 11.45
N ASP A 397 3.31 27.95 12.71
CA ASP A 397 2.66 29.11 13.31
C ASP A 397 3.57 29.72 14.41
N PRO A 398 3.23 30.87 15.03
CA PRO A 398 4.11 31.48 16.04
C PRO A 398 4.47 30.58 17.23
N GLY A 399 3.66 29.58 17.56
CA GLY A 399 3.91 28.60 18.62
C GLY A 399 4.54 27.29 18.15
N PHE A 400 4.78 27.14 16.84
CA PHE A 400 5.36 25.97 16.20
C PHE A 400 6.05 26.38 14.88
N PRO A 401 7.30 26.88 14.92
CA PRO A 401 7.98 27.43 13.74
C PRO A 401 8.62 26.39 12.80
N TRP A 402 8.57 25.09 13.13
CA TRP A 402 9.33 24.04 12.42
C TRP A 402 8.55 23.35 11.28
N GLY A 403 7.35 23.83 10.97
CA GLY A 403 6.54 23.33 9.87
C GLY A 403 6.79 24.08 8.55
N TYR A 404 6.06 23.70 7.51
CA TYR A 404 6.05 24.42 6.24
C TYR A 404 5.26 25.72 6.34
N THR A 405 5.63 26.73 5.54
CA THR A 405 4.69 27.82 5.23
C THR A 405 3.48 27.25 4.47
N VAL A 406 2.33 27.88 4.60
CA VAL A 406 1.12 27.49 3.84
C VAL A 406 1.40 27.51 2.33
N ASP A 407 2.09 28.54 1.84
CA ASP A 407 2.36 28.69 0.41
C ASP A 407 3.36 27.64 -0.10
N ALA A 408 4.47 27.37 0.62
CA ALA A 408 5.41 26.32 0.21
C ALA A 408 4.75 24.93 0.22
N TYR A 409 3.83 24.68 1.15
CA TYR A 409 3.09 23.42 1.17
C TYR A 409 2.07 23.32 0.03
N ARG A 410 1.42 24.42 -0.36
CA ARG A 410 0.55 24.47 -1.55
C ARG A 410 1.33 24.24 -2.84
N GLU A 411 2.48 24.89 -3.01
CA GLU A 411 3.37 24.66 -4.15
C GLU A 411 3.80 23.19 -4.24
N ARG A 412 4.12 22.58 -3.09
CA ARG A 412 4.39 21.14 -3.00
C ARG A 412 3.20 20.32 -3.49
N ILE A 413 1.96 20.63 -3.08
CA ILE A 413 0.76 19.92 -3.54
C ILE A 413 0.60 20.02 -5.06
N GLU A 414 0.88 21.18 -5.65
CA GLU A 414 0.80 21.36 -7.10
C GLU A 414 1.88 20.56 -7.84
N ALA A 415 3.11 20.53 -7.31
CA ALA A 415 4.19 19.70 -7.87
C ALA A 415 3.84 18.20 -7.81
N LEU A 416 3.21 17.76 -6.72
CA LEU A 416 2.71 16.38 -6.63
C LEU A 416 1.74 16.03 -7.75
N GLY A 417 0.85 16.95 -8.15
CA GLY A 417 -0.08 16.73 -9.25
C GLY A 417 0.60 16.61 -10.62
N ARG A 418 1.66 17.39 -10.85
CA ARG A 418 2.40 17.41 -12.14
C ARG A 418 3.32 16.20 -12.30
N ASP A 419 4.04 15.84 -11.25
CA ASP A 419 5.19 14.92 -11.34
C ASP A 419 4.90 13.55 -10.68
N TRP A 420 3.63 13.24 -10.45
CA TRP A 420 3.21 12.01 -9.74
C TRP A 420 3.74 10.75 -10.41
N GLY A 421 4.34 9.86 -9.61
CA GLY A 421 4.92 8.61 -10.11
C GLY A 421 6.33 8.76 -10.72
N GLY A 422 6.92 9.96 -10.69
CA GLY A 422 8.36 10.17 -10.85
C GLY A 422 9.11 10.14 -9.50
N PRO A 423 10.35 10.66 -9.42
CA PRO A 423 11.12 10.79 -8.18
C PRO A 423 10.63 11.92 -7.27
N ILE A 424 9.36 12.31 -7.38
CA ILE A 424 8.82 13.50 -6.71
C ILE A 424 9.00 13.41 -5.18
N THR A 425 9.59 14.46 -4.59
CA THR A 425 9.99 14.57 -3.18
C THR A 425 11.04 13.56 -2.69
N LEU A 426 11.54 12.66 -3.55
CA LEU A 426 12.50 11.64 -3.15
C LEU A 426 13.85 12.28 -2.77
N ASP A 427 14.22 13.38 -3.43
CA ASP A 427 15.40 14.19 -3.16
C ASP A 427 15.51 14.69 -1.72
N ARG A 428 14.36 14.89 -1.04
CA ARG A 428 14.31 15.27 0.38
C ARG A 428 13.87 14.14 1.31
N ARG A 429 13.13 13.15 0.81
CA ARG A 429 12.62 12.03 1.61
C ARG A 429 13.63 10.91 1.78
N ALA A 430 14.42 10.65 0.76
CA ALA A 430 15.48 9.66 0.83
C ALA A 430 16.67 10.08 -0.06
N PRO A 431 17.40 11.15 0.32
CA PRO A 431 18.55 11.62 -0.44
C PRO A 431 19.57 10.50 -0.72
N SER A 432 19.75 9.57 0.21
CA SER A 432 20.77 8.51 0.13
C SER A 432 20.61 7.53 -1.03
N VAL A 433 19.41 7.47 -1.63
CA VAL A 433 19.08 6.54 -2.73
C VAL A 433 18.83 7.26 -4.05
N MET A 434 19.07 8.57 -4.13
CA MET A 434 18.87 9.32 -5.38
C MET A 434 19.76 8.85 -6.54
N HIS A 435 20.91 8.25 -6.23
CA HIS A 435 21.79 7.63 -7.24
C HIS A 435 21.31 6.24 -7.70
N ASP A 436 20.37 5.62 -6.97
CA ASP A 436 19.92 4.25 -7.18
C ASP A 436 18.71 4.25 -8.12
N GLN A 437 18.98 4.07 -9.42
CA GLN A 437 17.93 4.12 -10.43
C GLN A 437 16.87 3.03 -10.24
N ALA A 438 17.23 1.85 -9.71
CA ALA A 438 16.26 0.80 -9.44
C ALA A 438 15.28 1.23 -8.35
N PHE A 439 15.79 1.83 -7.27
CA PHE A 439 14.96 2.39 -6.22
C PHE A 439 14.06 3.52 -6.73
N VAL A 440 14.60 4.43 -7.54
CA VAL A 440 13.83 5.55 -8.13
C VAL A 440 12.65 5.03 -8.98
N HIS A 441 12.88 4.00 -9.81
CA HIS A 441 11.83 3.40 -10.63
C HIS A 441 10.79 2.67 -9.76
N TRP A 442 11.24 1.90 -8.77
CA TRP A 442 10.36 1.25 -7.80
C TRP A 442 9.50 2.27 -7.05
N TRP A 443 10.11 3.37 -6.57
CA TRP A 443 9.42 4.46 -5.87
C TRP A 443 8.30 5.06 -6.72
N GLY A 444 8.60 5.39 -7.98
CA GLY A 444 7.59 5.89 -8.92
C GLY A 444 6.41 4.94 -9.11
N ARG A 445 6.67 3.62 -9.21
CA ARG A 445 5.61 2.60 -9.26
C ARG A 445 4.86 2.50 -7.94
N PHE A 446 5.56 2.47 -6.81
CA PHE A 446 4.98 2.42 -5.46
C PHE A 446 3.98 3.59 -5.26
N LEU A 447 4.34 4.81 -5.66
CA LEU A 447 3.45 5.96 -5.60
C LEU A 447 2.16 5.74 -6.41
N ARG A 448 2.27 5.28 -7.66
CA ARG A 448 1.11 5.00 -8.52
C ARG A 448 0.22 3.88 -8.00
N MET A 449 0.82 2.85 -7.40
CA MET A 449 0.08 1.75 -6.78
C MET A 449 -0.55 2.15 -5.44
N GLY A 450 0.07 3.10 -4.73
CA GLY A 450 -0.43 3.63 -3.45
C GLY A 450 -1.57 4.61 -3.61
N ALA A 451 -1.51 5.55 -4.57
CA ALA A 451 -2.58 6.52 -4.79
C ALA A 451 -2.60 7.05 -6.24
N SER A 452 -3.78 7.51 -6.68
CA SER A 452 -3.86 8.38 -7.86
C SER A 452 -3.33 9.78 -7.51
N PRO A 453 -2.91 10.60 -8.50
CA PRO A 453 -2.42 11.96 -8.23
C PRO A 453 -3.46 12.82 -7.48
N GLY A 454 -4.73 12.79 -7.91
CA GLY A 454 -5.80 13.53 -7.24
C GLY A 454 -6.05 13.07 -5.80
N ALA A 455 -6.01 11.77 -5.54
CA ALA A 455 -6.09 11.24 -4.17
C ALA A 455 -4.89 11.67 -3.31
N ALA A 456 -3.67 11.63 -3.87
CA ALA A 456 -2.46 12.07 -3.18
C ALA A 456 -2.53 13.56 -2.81
N MET A 457 -2.96 14.42 -3.75
CA MET A 457 -3.18 15.85 -3.49
C MET A 457 -4.26 16.08 -2.44
N ALA A 458 -5.37 15.34 -2.48
CA ALA A 458 -6.45 15.44 -1.51
C ALA A 458 -5.99 15.04 -0.10
N LEU A 459 -5.18 13.97 0.02
CA LEU A 459 -4.51 13.57 1.27
C LEU A 459 -3.55 14.66 1.78
N SER A 460 -2.76 15.27 0.90
CA SER A 460 -1.87 16.36 1.31
C SER A 460 -2.66 17.60 1.77
N ARG A 461 -3.78 17.94 1.12
CA ARG A 461 -4.66 19.03 1.59
C ARG A 461 -5.21 18.78 2.99
N LEU A 462 -5.57 17.55 3.31
CA LEU A 462 -6.00 17.20 4.68
C LEU A 462 -4.90 17.50 5.71
N ASN A 463 -3.64 17.20 5.37
CA ASN A 463 -2.53 17.41 6.29
C ASN A 463 -2.33 18.90 6.64
N LEU A 464 -2.76 19.84 5.80
CA LEU A 464 -2.72 21.28 6.11
C LEU A 464 -3.49 21.63 7.39
N ASP A 465 -4.64 20.99 7.57
CA ASP A 465 -5.58 21.26 8.66
C ASP A 465 -5.34 20.36 9.88
N LEU A 466 -4.48 19.34 9.74
CA LEU A 466 -4.18 18.41 10.81
C LEU A 466 -3.33 19.06 11.91
N ASP A 467 -3.82 19.01 13.15
CA ASP A 467 -3.09 19.45 14.34
C ASP A 467 -3.47 18.60 15.56
N VAL A 468 -2.51 17.83 16.07
CA VAL A 468 -2.65 16.99 17.26
C VAL A 468 -1.89 17.55 18.47
N ARG A 469 -1.38 18.79 18.43
CA ARG A 469 -0.63 19.38 19.56
C ARG A 469 -1.42 19.37 20.88
N HIS A 470 -2.74 19.58 20.79
CA HIS A 470 -3.65 19.57 21.94
C HIS A 470 -3.90 18.17 22.54
N VAL A 471 -3.51 17.12 21.83
CA VAL A 471 -3.72 15.73 22.26
C VAL A 471 -2.50 15.18 23.00
N LEU A 472 -1.31 15.73 22.75
CA LEU A 472 -0.04 15.19 23.21
C LEU A 472 0.00 14.95 24.73
N SER A 473 -0.52 15.89 25.53
CA SER A 473 -0.52 15.78 26.99
C SER A 473 -1.49 14.72 27.54
N ALA A 474 -2.47 14.29 26.73
CA ALA A 474 -3.45 13.27 27.10
C ALA A 474 -2.97 11.84 26.75
N ILE A 475 -1.81 11.70 26.10
CA ILE A 475 -1.21 10.39 25.81
C ILE A 475 -0.60 9.85 27.11
N ARG A 476 -1.25 8.84 27.71
CA ARG A 476 -0.82 8.21 28.97
C ARG A 476 -0.05 6.90 28.80
N VAL A 477 -0.08 6.32 27.60
CA VAL A 477 0.66 5.10 27.30
C VAL A 477 2.16 5.38 27.18
N PRO A 478 3.04 4.41 27.50
CA PRO A 478 4.46 4.52 27.21
C PRO A 478 4.68 4.97 25.77
N THR A 479 5.57 5.93 25.55
CA THR A 479 5.79 6.52 24.23
C THR A 479 7.28 6.58 23.89
N LEU A 480 7.63 6.14 22.69
CA LEU A 480 8.96 6.24 22.09
C LEU A 480 8.90 7.11 20.83
N LEU A 481 9.78 8.09 20.74
CA LEU A 481 9.99 8.89 19.53
C LEU A 481 11.38 8.61 18.97
N LEU A 482 11.45 8.35 17.66
CA LEU A 482 12.67 8.08 16.90
C LEU A 482 12.76 9.08 15.74
N HIS A 483 13.92 9.71 15.52
CA HIS A 483 14.05 10.70 14.43
C HIS A 483 15.48 10.80 13.91
N ALA A 484 15.66 10.72 12.58
CA ALA A 484 16.92 11.03 11.92
C ALA A 484 17.24 12.54 11.99
N VAL A 485 18.38 12.91 12.55
CA VAL A 485 18.72 14.33 12.78
C VAL A 485 18.83 15.17 11.51
N GLY A 486 19.10 14.55 10.36
CA GLY A 486 19.21 15.20 9.06
C GLY A 486 17.94 15.11 8.20
N ASP A 487 16.80 14.68 8.73
CA ASP A 487 15.54 14.56 7.98
C ASP A 487 15.15 15.91 7.35
N GLN A 488 15.13 15.97 6.02
CA GLN A 488 14.79 17.17 5.26
C GLN A 488 13.30 17.26 4.90
N THR A 489 12.53 16.22 5.24
CA THR A 489 11.09 16.17 5.01
C THR A 489 10.32 16.69 6.21
N ILE A 490 10.69 16.27 7.41
CA ILE A 490 10.12 16.71 8.68
C ILE A 490 11.27 17.11 9.59
N ASP A 491 11.20 18.33 10.12
CA ASP A 491 12.25 18.83 11.02
C ASP A 491 12.28 18.01 12.33
N VAL A 492 13.49 17.66 12.77
CA VAL A 492 13.76 16.93 14.03
C VAL A 492 13.10 17.58 15.25
N GLU A 493 12.98 18.90 15.25
CA GLU A 493 12.30 19.69 16.28
C GLU A 493 10.82 19.32 16.44
N CYS A 494 10.17 18.76 15.41
CA CYS A 494 8.82 18.25 15.53
C CYS A 494 8.72 17.11 16.56
N SER A 495 9.71 16.21 16.59
CA SER A 495 9.76 15.13 17.57
C SER A 495 10.24 15.60 18.94
N ARG A 496 11.18 16.54 19.02
CA ARG A 496 11.57 17.20 20.28
C ARG A 496 10.39 17.91 20.93
N TYR A 497 9.60 18.63 20.14
CA TYR A 497 8.38 19.31 20.58
C TYR A 497 7.36 18.33 21.18
N MET A 498 7.12 17.19 20.50
CA MET A 498 6.21 16.16 20.97
C MET A 498 6.73 15.48 22.23
N ALA A 499 8.00 15.09 22.27
CA ALA A 499 8.62 14.46 23.43
C ALA A 499 8.54 15.33 24.70
N ALA A 500 8.68 16.65 24.55
CA ALA A 500 8.56 17.60 25.67
C ALA A 500 7.13 17.74 26.23
N ARG A 501 6.11 17.27 25.50
CA ARG A 501 4.68 17.46 25.84
C ARG A 501 3.93 16.16 26.11
N ILE A 502 4.48 15.03 25.68
CA ILE A 502 3.94 13.71 25.99
C ILE A 502 4.54 13.25 27.32
N PRO A 503 3.71 12.99 28.35
CA PRO A 503 4.17 12.46 29.63
C PRO A 503 4.97 11.18 29.44
N HIS A 504 6.13 11.09 30.11
CA HIS A 504 7.00 9.90 30.09
C HIS A 504 7.48 9.45 28.71
N ALA A 505 7.49 10.34 27.71
CA ALA A 505 8.06 10.02 26.40
C ALA A 505 9.58 9.84 26.47
N ARG A 506 10.06 8.78 25.83
CA ARG A 506 11.48 8.60 25.52
C ARG A 506 11.74 9.06 24.09
N TYR A 507 12.77 9.85 23.90
CA TYR A 507 13.19 10.33 22.58
C TYR A 507 14.60 9.83 22.26
N VAL A 508 14.78 9.34 21.05
CA VAL A 508 16.08 8.86 20.54
C VAL A 508 16.34 9.49 19.18
N GLU A 509 17.51 10.12 19.08
CA GLU A 509 18.01 10.67 17.82
C GLU A 509 18.79 9.60 17.06
N LEU A 510 18.54 9.52 15.77
CA LEU A 510 19.17 8.58 14.85
C LEU A 510 20.13 9.35 13.94
N PRO A 511 21.27 8.74 13.58
CA PRO A 511 22.10 9.30 12.51
C PRO A 511 21.39 9.18 11.15
N GLY A 512 21.73 10.06 10.22
CA GLY A 512 21.25 10.01 8.83
C GLY A 512 20.32 11.14 8.43
N GLU A 513 19.94 11.15 7.16
CA GLU A 513 19.17 12.21 6.51
C GLU A 513 17.88 11.74 5.82
N ASP A 514 17.69 10.41 5.72
CA ASP A 514 16.49 9.86 5.13
C ASP A 514 15.30 9.96 6.10
N HIS A 515 14.12 10.19 5.55
CA HIS A 515 12.84 10.22 6.25
C HIS A 515 12.19 8.83 6.35
N LEU A 516 12.56 7.90 5.45
CA LEU A 516 11.95 6.58 5.36
C LEU A 516 12.60 5.62 6.38
N PRO A 517 11.84 5.03 7.34
CA PRO A 517 12.41 4.26 8.47
C PRO A 517 13.33 3.10 8.07
N TRP A 518 13.11 2.48 6.92
CA TRP A 518 13.93 1.38 6.42
C TRP A 518 15.25 1.84 5.76
N LEU A 519 15.48 3.15 5.63
CA LEU A 519 16.72 3.78 5.19
C LEU A 519 17.41 4.56 6.32
N SER A 520 16.63 5.06 7.29
CA SER A 520 17.08 5.87 8.44
C SER A 520 17.64 5.02 9.60
N ASP A 521 18.67 4.21 9.35
CA ASP A 521 19.22 3.24 10.32
C ASP A 521 18.17 2.25 10.84
N ALA A 522 17.68 1.43 9.91
CA ALA A 522 16.68 0.40 10.15
C ALA A 522 17.08 -0.59 11.27
N ASP A 523 18.39 -0.81 11.48
CA ASP A 523 18.88 -1.72 12.51
C ASP A 523 18.65 -1.16 13.91
N THR A 524 19.07 0.07 14.15
CA THR A 524 18.82 0.79 15.40
C THR A 524 17.33 0.99 15.67
N ILE A 525 16.54 1.38 14.65
CA ILE A 525 15.08 1.57 14.82
C ILE A 525 14.41 0.30 15.34
N VAL A 526 14.68 -0.84 14.71
CA VAL A 526 14.08 -2.12 15.11
C VAL A 526 14.50 -2.50 16.53
N GLU A 527 15.76 -2.30 16.89
CA GLU A 527 16.29 -2.62 18.22
C GLU A 527 15.67 -1.74 19.31
N GLU A 528 15.49 -0.45 19.05
CA GLU A 528 14.83 0.47 19.97
C GLU A 528 13.34 0.13 20.16
N ILE A 529 12.65 -0.28 19.09
CA ILE A 529 11.26 -0.76 19.16
C ILE A 529 11.18 -2.06 19.94
N ALA A 530 12.07 -3.02 19.69
CA ALA A 530 12.08 -4.29 20.41
C ALA A 530 12.33 -4.08 21.91
N ARG A 531 13.31 -3.24 22.26
CA ARG A 531 13.61 -2.89 23.66
C ARG A 531 12.43 -2.20 24.33
N PHE A 532 11.80 -1.27 23.64
CA PHE A 532 10.61 -0.57 24.14
C PHE A 532 9.45 -1.54 24.37
N ALA A 533 9.14 -2.40 23.39
CA ALA A 533 8.05 -3.37 23.44
C ALA A 533 8.25 -4.47 24.49
N ALA A 534 9.49 -4.73 24.91
CA ALA A 534 9.82 -5.71 25.96
C ALA A 534 9.61 -5.19 27.41
N THR A 535 9.26 -3.91 27.59
CA THR A 535 9.09 -3.32 28.93
C THR A 535 7.76 -3.82 29.55
N PRO A 536 7.75 -4.25 30.85
CA PRO A 536 6.56 -4.85 31.44
C PRO A 536 5.33 -3.94 31.42
N ASP A 537 4.21 -4.54 31.03
CA ASP A 537 2.86 -4.02 31.12
C ASP A 537 2.52 -3.68 32.57
N THR A 538 2.18 -2.41 32.87
CA THR A 538 1.22 -2.14 33.94
C THR A 538 -0.11 -1.89 33.25
N PRO A 539 -1.07 -2.82 33.31
CA PRO A 539 -2.44 -2.52 32.94
C PRO A 539 -3.01 -1.63 34.03
N ALA A 540 -2.81 -0.32 33.91
CA ALA A 540 -3.73 0.60 34.55
C ALA A 540 -5.02 0.52 33.75
N GLU A 541 -6.13 0.19 34.40
CA GLU A 541 -7.41 0.67 33.86
C GLU A 541 -7.23 2.16 33.64
N PRO A 542 -7.54 2.68 32.44
CA PRO A 542 -7.27 4.07 32.17
C PRO A 542 -8.19 4.92 33.05
N ASP A 543 -7.62 5.49 34.12
CA ASP A 543 -8.29 6.47 34.96
C ASP A 543 -8.69 7.70 34.14
N HIS A 544 -8.02 7.93 33.01
CA HIS A 544 -8.27 9.05 32.11
C HIS A 544 -8.33 8.64 30.63
N LEU A 545 -9.22 9.28 29.87
CA LEU A 545 -9.33 9.14 28.42
C LEU A 545 -9.48 10.51 27.77
N LEU A 546 -8.98 10.65 26.53
CA LEU A 546 -9.41 11.74 25.66
C LEU A 546 -10.79 11.43 25.07
N VAL A 547 -11.76 12.31 25.31
CA VAL A 547 -13.12 12.18 24.76
C VAL A 547 -13.62 13.52 24.24
N THR A 548 -14.55 13.49 23.29
CA THR A 548 -15.36 14.66 22.95
C THR A 548 -16.65 14.64 23.78
N VAL A 549 -16.80 15.62 24.67
CA VAL A 549 -18.02 15.80 25.45
C VAL A 549 -18.93 16.80 24.75
N MET A 550 -20.20 16.41 24.60
CA MET A 550 -21.29 17.24 24.12
C MET A 550 -22.24 17.54 25.29
N ALA A 551 -22.54 18.81 25.49
CA ALA A 551 -23.57 19.28 26.40
C ALA A 551 -24.70 19.91 25.59
N VAL A 552 -25.92 19.39 25.74
CA VAL A 552 -27.13 19.95 25.14
C VAL A 552 -27.99 20.52 26.24
N GLU A 553 -28.48 21.75 26.06
CA GLU A 553 -29.33 22.42 27.03
C GLU A 553 -30.63 22.87 26.35
N LEU A 554 -31.76 22.48 26.94
CA LEU A 554 -33.08 22.88 26.50
C LEU A 554 -33.41 24.29 27.02
N ALA A 555 -33.83 25.19 26.13
CA ALA A 555 -34.28 26.52 26.55
C ALA A 555 -35.59 26.41 27.37
N PRO A 556 -35.80 27.31 28.36
CA PRO A 556 -37.03 27.34 29.12
C PRO A 556 -38.24 27.53 28.18
N ALA A 557 -39.37 26.90 28.55
CA ALA A 557 -40.61 27.10 27.81
C ALA A 557 -41.05 28.57 27.88
N PRO A 558 -41.60 29.13 26.79
CA PRO A 558 -42.28 30.42 26.85
C PRO A 558 -43.42 30.36 27.87
N SER A 559 -43.62 31.44 28.61
CA SER A 559 -44.60 31.53 29.70
C SER A 559 -46.02 31.24 29.19
N GLY A 560 -46.64 30.11 29.56
CA GLY A 560 -48.06 29.86 29.32
C GLY A 560 -48.51 28.46 28.86
N ASP A 561 -47.59 27.56 28.45
CA ASP A 561 -47.98 26.24 27.90
C ASP A 561 -48.02 25.09 28.93
N ALA A 562 -48.97 24.16 28.72
CA ALA A 562 -49.24 22.95 29.51
C ALA A 562 -48.13 21.86 29.39
N PRO A 563 -48.27 20.74 30.13
CA PRO A 563 -47.43 20.37 31.27
C PRO A 563 -45.95 20.11 30.92
N ARG A 564 -45.06 20.68 31.75
CA ARG A 564 -43.59 20.50 31.74
C ARG A 564 -43.09 19.05 31.60
N LEU A 565 -43.87 18.06 32.06
CA LEU A 565 -43.47 16.64 32.10
C LEU A 565 -43.28 16.00 30.70
N GLY A 566 -44.11 16.37 29.71
CA GLY A 566 -44.05 15.76 28.37
C GLY A 566 -42.95 16.33 27.46
N ARG A 567 -42.65 17.64 27.62
CA ARG A 567 -41.62 18.34 26.85
C ARG A 567 -40.22 17.83 27.21
N GLU A 568 -39.94 17.71 28.51
CA GLU A 568 -38.64 17.24 29.01
C GLU A 568 -38.38 15.78 28.59
N ALA A 569 -39.38 14.91 28.74
CA ALA A 569 -39.27 13.51 28.31
C ALA A 569 -39.01 13.39 26.80
N ARG A 570 -39.70 14.19 25.97
CA ARG A 570 -39.48 14.22 24.52
C ARG A 570 -38.10 14.75 24.14
N TYR A 571 -37.62 15.78 24.83
CA TYR A 571 -36.28 16.31 24.66
C TYR A 571 -35.21 15.25 24.97
N GLN A 572 -35.30 14.60 26.14
CA GLN A 572 -34.36 13.56 26.55
C GLN A 572 -34.37 12.38 25.58
N GLU A 573 -35.54 12.00 25.08
CA GLU A 573 -35.68 10.91 24.11
C GLU A 573 -35.03 11.25 22.76
N LEU A 574 -35.24 12.45 22.22
CA LEU A 574 -34.61 12.86 20.96
C LEU A 574 -33.08 12.92 21.08
N VAL A 575 -32.58 13.52 22.17
CA VAL A 575 -31.13 13.55 22.45
C VAL A 575 -30.57 12.13 22.56
N ARG A 576 -31.27 11.22 23.23
CA ARG A 576 -30.87 9.81 23.37
C ARG A 576 -30.81 9.09 22.02
N VAL A 577 -31.87 9.23 21.20
CA VAL A 577 -31.96 8.58 19.89
C VAL A 577 -30.82 9.02 18.98
N ASP A 578 -30.58 10.32 18.85
CA ASP A 578 -29.48 10.81 18.01
C ASP A 578 -28.11 10.46 18.59
N THR A 579 -27.94 10.54 19.92
CA THR A 579 -26.67 10.13 20.55
C THR A 579 -26.33 8.68 20.19
N VAL A 580 -27.28 7.75 20.30
CA VAL A 580 -27.08 6.35 19.90
C VAL A 580 -26.83 6.23 18.39
N ARG A 581 -27.61 6.94 17.56
CA ARG A 581 -27.46 6.95 16.10
C ARG A 581 -26.05 7.34 15.66
N PHE A 582 -25.44 8.29 16.36
CA PHE A 582 -24.07 8.76 16.08
C PHE A 582 -22.99 8.08 16.94
N ARG A 583 -23.29 6.91 17.53
CA ARG A 583 -22.36 6.09 18.34
C ARG A 583 -21.79 6.80 19.58
N GLY A 584 -22.53 7.76 20.13
CA GLY A 584 -22.21 8.38 21.40
C GLY A 584 -22.71 7.56 22.59
N ARG A 585 -22.14 7.83 23.76
CA ARG A 585 -22.58 7.29 25.05
C ARG A 585 -23.17 8.42 25.88
N LEU A 586 -24.42 8.26 26.33
CA LEU A 586 -25.01 9.18 27.31
C LEU A 586 -24.29 9.07 28.65
N LEU A 587 -24.09 10.23 29.30
CA LEU A 587 -23.56 10.33 30.66
C LEU A 587 -24.71 10.53 31.65
N VAL A 588 -24.55 10.01 32.87
CA VAL A 588 -25.52 10.23 33.95
C VAL A 588 -25.68 11.72 34.17
N THR A 589 -26.92 12.20 34.12
CA THR A 589 -27.21 13.63 34.10
C THR A 589 -28.05 14.06 35.29
N THR A 590 -27.59 15.14 35.92
CA THR A 590 -28.27 15.86 37.00
C THR A 590 -28.64 17.25 36.48
N GLY A 591 -29.93 17.52 36.25
CA GLY A 591 -30.44 18.80 35.77
C GLY A 591 -30.91 18.84 34.30
N PRO A 592 -31.16 20.04 33.73
CA PRO A 592 -31.79 20.21 32.39
C PRO A 592 -30.82 20.04 31.21
N THR A 593 -29.54 19.85 31.48
CA THR A 593 -28.50 19.64 30.46
C THR A 593 -28.30 18.15 30.27
N VAL A 594 -28.42 17.65 29.04
CA VAL A 594 -28.04 16.29 28.68
C VAL A 594 -26.58 16.25 28.25
N LEU A 595 -25.81 15.30 28.78
CA LEU A 595 -24.41 15.11 28.46
C LEU A 595 -24.21 13.80 27.71
N ALA A 596 -23.37 13.84 26.67
CA ALA A 596 -22.92 12.65 25.96
C ALA A 596 -21.42 12.73 25.66
N ALA A 597 -20.78 11.57 25.59
CA ALA A 597 -19.39 11.42 25.23
C ALA A 597 -19.25 10.67 23.90
N PHE A 598 -18.26 11.07 23.11
CA PHE A 598 -17.93 10.48 21.83
C PHE A 598 -16.42 10.22 21.77
N ASP A 599 -16.07 9.13 21.08
CA ASP A 599 -14.70 8.73 20.73
C ASP A 599 -14.17 9.47 19.48
N GLY A 600 -14.93 10.45 18.99
CA GLY A 600 -14.65 11.19 17.77
C GLY A 600 -15.30 12.57 17.76
N PRO A 601 -14.56 13.64 17.45
CA PRO A 601 -15.11 14.99 17.45
C PRO A 601 -16.05 15.26 16.27
N ALA A 602 -15.82 14.65 15.10
CA ALA A 602 -16.64 14.93 13.92
C ALA A 602 -18.04 14.34 14.08
N ARG A 603 -18.16 13.11 14.62
CA ARG A 603 -19.47 12.53 14.96
C ARG A 603 -20.21 13.32 16.04
N ALA A 604 -19.51 13.83 17.05
CA ALA A 604 -20.12 14.62 18.11
C ALA A 604 -20.74 15.90 17.53
N VAL A 605 -20.03 16.60 16.65
CA VAL A 605 -20.54 17.82 15.99
C VAL A 605 -21.76 17.50 15.11
N ARG A 606 -21.73 16.41 14.34
CA ARG A 606 -22.88 15.99 13.52
C ARG A 606 -24.09 15.61 14.37
N CYS A 607 -23.87 14.91 15.48
CA CYS A 607 -24.90 14.59 16.45
C CYS A 607 -25.54 15.85 17.04
N ALA A 608 -24.72 16.79 17.51
CA ALA A 608 -25.20 18.05 18.08
C ALA A 608 -26.08 18.83 17.10
N ARG A 609 -25.68 18.89 15.82
CA ARG A 609 -26.48 19.54 14.77
C ARG A 609 -27.80 18.83 14.53
N ALA A 610 -27.79 17.50 14.40
CA ALA A 610 -29.01 16.71 14.23
C ALA A 610 -30.00 16.94 15.38
N ILE A 611 -29.51 16.88 16.63
CA ILE A 611 -30.30 17.12 17.83
C ILE A 611 -30.93 18.51 17.83
N VAL A 612 -30.14 19.56 17.57
CA VAL A 612 -30.65 20.94 17.56
C VAL A 612 -31.72 21.12 16.46
N ASP A 613 -31.50 20.54 15.28
CA ASP A 613 -32.45 20.58 14.15
C ASP A 613 -33.74 19.81 14.46
N ASP A 614 -33.65 18.61 15.05
CA ASP A 614 -34.80 17.77 15.40
C ASP A 614 -35.62 18.35 16.55
N LEU A 615 -34.97 18.94 17.56
CA LEU A 615 -35.66 19.70 18.60
C LEU A 615 -36.37 20.93 18.03
N GLY A 616 -35.70 21.65 17.11
CA GLY A 616 -36.31 22.78 16.40
C GLY A 616 -37.56 22.40 15.62
N ARG A 617 -37.52 21.27 14.88
CA ARG A 617 -38.68 20.70 14.17
C ARG A 617 -39.82 20.31 15.13
N ALA A 618 -39.48 19.93 16.36
CA ALA A 618 -40.46 19.60 17.40
C ALA A 618 -40.95 20.83 18.20
N GLY A 619 -40.64 22.05 17.76
CA GLY A 619 -41.06 23.30 18.43
C GLY A 619 -40.27 23.61 19.70
N MET A 620 -39.09 23.01 19.88
CA MET A 620 -38.23 23.18 21.04
C MET A 620 -36.92 23.87 20.65
N THR A 621 -36.56 24.92 21.38
CA THR A 621 -35.26 25.57 21.22
C THR A 621 -34.24 24.93 22.15
N ALA A 622 -33.14 24.43 21.59
CA ALA A 622 -32.01 23.91 22.36
C ALA A 622 -30.70 24.51 21.85
N ARG A 623 -29.65 24.40 22.65
CA ARG A 623 -28.29 24.84 22.33
C ARG A 623 -27.29 23.76 22.71
N ALA A 624 -26.18 23.68 21.98
CA ALA A 624 -25.17 22.67 22.24
C ALA A 624 -23.76 23.26 22.34
N GLY A 625 -22.96 22.72 23.25
CA GLY A 625 -21.56 23.01 23.43
C GLY A 625 -20.71 21.75 23.37
N LEU A 626 -19.59 21.80 22.63
CA LEU A 626 -18.69 20.66 22.48
C LEU A 626 -17.25 21.01 22.83
N HIS A 627 -16.58 20.08 23.48
CA HIS A 627 -15.16 20.16 23.78
C HIS A 627 -14.51 18.78 23.74
N THR A 628 -13.31 18.69 23.16
CA THR A 628 -12.46 17.50 23.25
C THR A 628 -11.38 17.74 24.29
N GLY A 629 -11.28 16.85 25.27
CA GLY A 629 -10.27 16.95 26.32
C GLY A 629 -10.22 15.69 27.17
N GLU A 630 -9.33 15.69 28.16
CA GLU A 630 -9.15 14.58 29.09
C GLU A 630 -10.32 14.53 30.10
N CYS A 631 -10.85 13.32 30.31
CA CYS A 631 -11.86 13.02 31.32
C CYS A 631 -11.39 11.88 32.21
N GLU A 632 -11.71 11.99 33.50
CA GLU A 632 -11.60 10.88 34.45
C GLU A 632 -12.73 9.87 34.23
N VAL A 633 -12.40 8.59 34.27
CA VAL A 633 -13.35 7.48 34.22
C VAL A 633 -13.78 7.13 35.64
N ARG A 634 -15.09 7.17 35.91
CA ARG A 634 -15.69 6.71 37.17
C ARG A 634 -16.75 5.65 36.89
N PRO A 635 -17.10 4.80 37.88
CA PRO A 635 -18.19 3.83 37.75
C PRO A 635 -19.51 4.47 37.28
N ASP A 636 -19.77 5.70 37.74
CA ASP A 636 -21.02 6.43 37.48
C ASP A 636 -20.97 7.35 36.23
N GLY A 637 -19.84 7.40 35.51
CA GLY A 637 -19.72 8.21 34.28
C GLY A 637 -18.35 8.85 34.07
N LEU A 638 -18.32 9.94 33.33
CA LEU A 638 -17.11 10.73 33.06
C LEU A 638 -17.18 12.06 33.83
N CYS A 639 -16.05 12.49 34.39
CA CYS A 639 -15.92 13.80 35.01
C CYS A 639 -14.60 14.48 34.64
N GLY A 640 -14.43 15.73 35.07
CA GLY A 640 -13.22 16.51 34.85
C GLY A 640 -13.43 17.72 33.94
N ALA A 641 -12.33 18.42 33.67
CA ALA A 641 -12.34 19.74 33.05
C ALA A 641 -13.03 19.78 31.68
N ALA A 642 -13.01 18.68 30.93
CA ALA A 642 -13.64 18.62 29.62
C ALA A 642 -15.18 18.64 29.69
N VAL A 643 -15.77 18.00 30.72
CA VAL A 643 -17.22 18.06 30.96
C VAL A 643 -17.65 19.47 31.32
N ASP A 644 -16.88 20.13 32.19
CA ASP A 644 -17.17 21.52 32.60
C ASP A 644 -16.99 22.50 31.44
N ALA A 645 -15.98 22.29 30.59
CA ALA A 645 -15.77 23.08 29.40
C ALA A 645 -16.95 22.96 28.42
N ALA A 646 -17.41 21.74 28.13
CA ALA A 646 -18.58 21.53 27.26
C ALA A 646 -19.83 22.24 27.80
N ARG A 647 -20.09 22.15 29.12
CA ARG A 647 -21.19 22.87 29.77
C ARG A 647 -21.06 24.39 29.64
N ARG A 648 -19.87 24.95 29.90
CA ARG A 648 -19.62 26.40 29.76
C ARG A 648 -19.84 26.88 28.32
N ILE A 649 -19.37 26.10 27.34
CA ILE A 649 -19.55 26.41 25.92
C ILE A 649 -21.04 26.39 25.55
N ALA A 650 -21.79 25.39 26.03
CA ALA A 650 -23.23 25.30 25.80
C ALA A 650 -23.98 26.49 26.42
N ALA A 651 -23.64 26.86 27.65
CA ALA A 651 -24.25 28.00 28.34
C ALA A 651 -24.03 29.34 27.60
N GLY A 652 -22.88 29.49 26.94
CA GLY A 652 -22.54 30.66 26.12
C GLY A 652 -23.17 30.68 24.72
N ALA A 653 -23.84 29.60 24.29
CA ALA A 653 -24.49 29.48 22.99
C ALA A 653 -25.90 30.11 22.99
N ARG A 654 -26.34 30.63 21.84
CA ARG A 654 -27.72 31.08 21.65
C ARG A 654 -28.63 29.89 21.31
N GLY A 655 -29.94 30.06 21.46
CA GLY A 655 -30.90 29.05 21.06
C GLY A 655 -30.77 28.71 19.57
N GLY A 656 -30.68 27.43 19.23
CA GLY A 656 -30.43 26.94 17.87
C GLY A 656 -28.95 26.89 17.46
N GLU A 657 -28.00 27.27 18.34
CA GLU A 657 -26.57 27.24 18.02
C GLU A 657 -25.87 25.96 18.54
N VAL A 658 -24.89 25.52 17.75
CA VAL A 658 -23.87 24.55 18.16
C VAL A 658 -22.53 25.28 18.22
N VAL A 659 -21.91 25.33 19.40
CA VAL A 659 -20.62 25.99 19.62
C VAL A 659 -19.57 24.95 20.02
N VAL A 660 -18.36 25.06 19.47
CA VAL A 660 -17.27 24.11 19.73
C VAL A 660 -16.00 24.83 20.18
N SER A 661 -15.14 24.16 20.93
CA SER A 661 -13.79 24.69 21.21
C SER A 661 -12.88 24.61 19.98
N SER A 662 -11.76 25.36 19.98
CA SER A 662 -10.74 25.26 18.94
C SER A 662 -10.20 23.83 18.81
N THR A 663 -9.98 23.13 19.92
CA THR A 663 -9.56 21.71 19.93
C THR A 663 -10.48 20.81 19.12
N VAL A 664 -11.80 21.01 19.18
CA VAL A 664 -12.74 20.21 18.37
C VAL A 664 -12.56 20.56 16.90
N LYS A 665 -12.47 21.85 16.55
CA LYS A 665 -12.25 22.32 15.17
C LYS A 665 -10.98 21.70 14.57
N ASP A 666 -9.89 21.70 15.31
CA ASP A 666 -8.58 21.26 14.82
C ASP A 666 -8.52 19.73 14.62
N LEU A 667 -9.32 18.96 15.36
CA LEU A 667 -9.40 17.49 15.25
C LEU A 667 -10.42 16.98 14.22
N VAL A 668 -11.22 17.86 13.60
CA VAL A 668 -12.20 17.46 12.56
C VAL A 668 -11.74 17.75 11.13
N ALA A 669 -10.42 17.86 10.91
CA ALA A 669 -9.84 17.97 9.58
C ALA A 669 -10.43 16.91 8.63
N GLY A 670 -10.89 17.36 7.45
CA GLY A 670 -11.51 16.50 6.42
C GLY A 670 -13.00 16.20 6.62
N ALA A 671 -13.64 16.64 7.72
CA ALA A 671 -15.02 16.24 8.04
C ALA A 671 -16.11 16.92 7.20
N ALA A 672 -15.74 17.81 6.27
CA ALA A 672 -16.64 18.71 5.53
C ALA A 672 -17.58 19.48 6.48
N ILE A 673 -17.00 20.06 7.55
CA ILE A 673 -17.71 20.87 8.54
C ILE A 673 -17.16 22.29 8.49
N ASP A 674 -18.02 23.25 8.16
CA ASP A 674 -17.66 24.67 8.16
C ASP A 674 -17.83 25.29 9.54
N PHE A 675 -16.82 26.06 9.96
CA PHE A 675 -16.84 26.79 11.22
C PHE A 675 -16.82 28.29 10.96
N ARG A 676 -17.64 29.04 11.70
CA ARG A 676 -17.59 30.50 11.73
C ARG A 676 -16.95 30.96 13.04
N PRO A 677 -15.93 31.84 13.00
CA PRO A 677 -15.35 32.40 14.22
C PRO A 677 -16.42 33.11 15.04
N ARG A 678 -16.49 32.80 16.34
CA ARG A 678 -17.32 33.54 17.27
C ARG A 678 -16.51 34.76 17.72
N THR A 679 -16.93 35.96 17.34
CA THR A 679 -16.38 37.18 17.94
C THR A 679 -16.67 37.12 19.43
N ALA A 680 -15.62 37.21 20.26
CA ALA A 680 -15.78 37.23 21.70
C ALA A 680 -16.62 38.46 22.08
N THR A 681 -17.90 38.27 22.38
CA THR A 681 -18.62 39.22 23.23
C THR A 681 -17.99 39.11 24.61
N ARG A 682 -17.31 40.19 25.01
CA ARG A 682 -16.70 40.40 26.33
C ARG A 682 -17.64 40.04 27.46
#